data_AF-A0A965L8V1-F1
#
_entry.id   AF-A0A965L8V1-F1
#
_cell.length_a   1.000
_cell.length_b   1.000
_cell.length_c   1.000
_cell.angle_alpha   90.00
_cell.angle_beta   90.00
_cell.angle_gamma   90.00
#
_symmetry.space_group_name_H-M   'P 1'
#
loop_
_entity.id
_entity.type
_entity.pdbx_description
1 polymer ?
#
loop_
_entity_poly.entity_id
_entity_poly.type
_entity_poly.pdbx_seq_one_letter_code
_entity_poly.pdbx_strand_id
1 'polypeptide(L)'
;MRSPIASETPTSETPRKPGKRGRAGRIAVVSGGAVLVVVVVLAGGLYLNRRAAAQQILTGWLEQQGVPAQVQVQRIELDGFTGRIVIGDPAHPDFVVDRAEVDYAIGAPWSRAGFGVTPGRIRLVRPVLSARWHDGKFSMGALDPLVKKFTGQPPKPDSHGPLILVEGGQLRLQSDYGAVTVLADATVNDGKLMRLVARMPTASLKSGEISVTGLQADVDLTTTGDRVAVTVHSAADAVSGPSGRGRDLRLTLTGALPYPDLKTRRGDGQARVQAALTAGSAATGANSLTDAALNLTFDGQTQGWIEAFRITGATDLALTAREAATETLKLNGLRATANGARTEVARGATGFRTALSGPVAATADRFRFGELDLRTVRTTTALQLVADDALRINADIAATAAHGAWPLFGPVASDDIPELAEMKRALGDFAVAAPAVHLTVGPTGTEARLSRPVRLTPANGGVLTLTAVATPVFSAAPGQLGGGALSITATRGKGLPEATVAVPRWSLTPAGFFADLDARAALDFGLAQGLTVRTAGRLTSANTRLTFSTPGCSAFTARLLELGENDVSDVAGQLCPPAGPLVTVDDGGWHVRGRFAGVSAAAPFLEARIADAEGSLTVDGSKGGDLTLSARVEQATVRDAAATRRFNPLTLTGTAGLAKEQWTGAFDVASGKNPLGRIELHNNGITESGGLTIDTGLLTFAQGGLQPLDLSPLVAGFVEPPVTGQARFTGRFDWTPETQTSSGVITVPGLDFTSPVGEAKGLKGEVVLTSLVPLTTAPNQTLTLDSLASVTPLTDLKLEFGLDLTRFTLGGADLKVGGGVVRIEPLSVPFDRTKTITGALVLDKVQIGNIFSGAGLDDKVKLDAIVSGRLPFTSGPEGVRVQGGVLNAVQPGRLSLQREALTGMEASNADAEVPPNMMTDLAYQALENLAFDDMTVVVNSLDAGRLNLRFAIHGRHDPPQKQEIRLTWLQVLQRRFLDKPLPLPSGTGVNLNLDTTLNANQLIGDLMELNRVRQGQVAADTPPPTP
;
A
#
# COMPACT_ATOMS: atom_id res chain seq x y z
N MET A 1 -114.26 -17.54 -35.32
CA MET A 1 -115.67 -17.44 -35.78
C MET A 1 -115.77 -16.18 -36.64
N ARG A 2 -115.88 -16.34 -37.96
CA ARG A 2 -117.12 -16.19 -38.76
C ARG A 2 -117.54 -14.74 -39.04
N SER A 3 -117.11 -14.29 -40.22
CA SER A 3 -117.84 -13.47 -41.22
C SER A 3 -119.28 -14.02 -41.48
N PRO A 4 -120.18 -13.41 -42.30
CA PRO A 4 -120.00 -12.23 -43.20
C PRO A 4 -121.23 -11.27 -43.43
N ILE A 5 -121.04 -10.26 -44.31
CA ILE A 5 -121.93 -9.73 -45.39
C ILE A 5 -123.34 -9.09 -45.12
N ALA A 6 -123.45 -7.83 -45.57
CA ALA A 6 -124.53 -7.07 -46.26
C ALA A 6 -126.01 -7.09 -45.83
N SER A 7 -126.66 -5.90 -45.86
CA SER A 7 -127.78 -5.51 -46.76
C SER A 7 -128.47 -4.20 -46.29
N GLU A 8 -129.20 -3.53 -47.19
CA GLU A 8 -129.99 -2.28 -46.97
C GLU A 8 -131.13 -2.48 -45.92
N THR A 9 -131.83 -1.51 -45.32
CA THR A 9 -132.54 -0.30 -45.85
C THR A 9 -132.96 0.63 -44.65
N PRO A 10 -133.90 1.63 -44.68
CA PRO A 10 -133.61 2.98 -44.10
C PRO A 10 -134.68 3.53 -43.10
N THR A 11 -134.88 4.86 -43.09
CA THR A 11 -135.81 5.72 -42.28
C THR A 11 -135.32 6.06 -40.86
N SER A 12 -135.60 7.22 -40.24
CA SER A 12 -136.50 8.39 -40.52
C SER A 12 -135.82 9.70 -40.00
N GLU A 13 -135.94 10.88 -40.64
CA GLU A 13 -136.98 11.93 -40.44
C GLU A 13 -137.21 12.34 -38.96
N THR A 14 -137.35 13.60 -38.52
CA THR A 14 -137.36 14.98 -39.09
C THR A 14 -137.15 15.96 -37.88
N PRO A 15 -137.41 17.30 -37.88
CA PRO A 15 -137.58 18.33 -38.92
C PRO A 15 -136.45 19.40 -38.79
N ARG A 16 -136.51 20.71 -39.15
CA ARG A 16 -137.48 21.60 -39.84
C ARG A 16 -136.71 22.68 -40.66
N LYS A 17 -137.33 23.84 -40.89
CA LYS A 17 -136.98 25.03 -41.71
C LYS A 17 -137.74 26.26 -41.11
N PRO A 18 -137.73 27.54 -41.60
CA PRO A 18 -137.34 28.03 -42.95
C PRO A 18 -136.73 29.46 -43.13
N GLY A 19 -136.18 29.69 -44.34
CA GLY A 19 -136.31 30.95 -45.11
C GLY A 19 -135.11 31.91 -45.05
N LYS A 20 -134.70 32.63 -46.13
CA LYS A 20 -135.29 32.86 -47.47
C LYS A 20 -134.24 32.71 -48.59
N ARG A 21 -134.73 32.59 -49.84
CA ARG A 21 -133.93 32.56 -51.09
C ARG A 21 -133.41 33.95 -51.48
N GLY A 22 -132.22 34.01 -52.08
CA GLY A 22 -131.68 35.15 -52.84
C GLY A 22 -130.52 34.69 -53.73
N ARG A 23 -130.51 35.06 -55.01
CA ARG A 23 -129.64 34.47 -56.05
C ARG A 23 -128.37 35.29 -56.30
N ALA A 24 -127.31 34.56 -56.68
CA ALA A 24 -126.19 34.97 -57.56
C ALA A 24 -125.13 35.96 -57.02
N GLY A 25 -123.90 35.81 -57.54
CA GLY A 25 -122.89 36.88 -57.55
C GLY A 25 -121.59 36.60 -56.79
N ARG A 26 -120.72 35.74 -57.34
CA ARG A 26 -119.31 35.58 -56.92
C ARG A 26 -118.57 36.93 -56.75
N ILE A 27 -118.25 37.35 -55.53
CA ILE A 27 -117.02 38.10 -55.13
C ILE A 27 -116.74 37.78 -53.65
N ALA A 28 -116.10 36.63 -53.37
CA ALA A 28 -115.63 36.26 -52.02
C ALA A 28 -114.52 35.18 -52.00
N VAL A 29 -113.98 34.80 -53.17
CA VAL A 29 -112.90 33.79 -53.31
C VAL A 29 -111.59 34.43 -53.78
N VAL A 30 -111.64 35.70 -54.23
CA VAL A 30 -110.48 36.39 -54.82
C VAL A 30 -109.48 36.85 -53.76
N SER A 31 -109.89 37.16 -52.52
CA SER A 31 -108.95 37.52 -51.44
C SER A 31 -108.17 36.31 -50.90
N GLY A 32 -108.86 35.20 -50.62
CA GLY A 32 -108.20 33.93 -50.24
C GLY A 32 -107.37 33.35 -51.38
N GLY A 33 -107.89 33.41 -52.62
CA GLY A 33 -107.19 32.97 -53.83
C GLY A 33 -106.00 33.86 -54.19
N ALA A 34 -106.09 35.18 -54.04
CA ALA A 34 -104.95 36.08 -54.27
C ALA A 34 -103.90 35.94 -53.18
N VAL A 35 -104.26 35.74 -51.90
CA VAL A 35 -103.26 35.42 -50.87
C VAL A 35 -102.64 34.05 -51.11
N LEU A 36 -103.40 33.03 -51.51
CA LEU A 36 -102.83 31.72 -51.84
C LEU A 36 -101.94 31.78 -53.09
N VAL A 37 -102.35 32.50 -54.14
CA VAL A 37 -101.53 32.69 -55.36
C VAL A 37 -100.32 33.57 -55.06
N VAL A 38 -100.43 34.62 -54.26
CA VAL A 38 -99.27 35.42 -53.82
C VAL A 38 -98.36 34.58 -52.92
N VAL A 39 -98.87 33.70 -52.06
CA VAL A 39 -98.06 32.77 -51.27
C VAL A 39 -97.45 31.67 -52.13
N VAL A 40 -98.12 31.17 -53.18
CA VAL A 40 -97.57 30.18 -54.13
C VAL A 40 -96.60 30.81 -55.13
N VAL A 41 -96.77 32.08 -55.49
CA VAL A 41 -95.83 32.86 -56.32
C VAL A 41 -94.66 33.37 -55.48
N LEU A 42 -94.86 33.72 -54.22
CA LEU A 42 -93.77 34.01 -53.28
C LEU A 42 -93.00 32.74 -52.92
N ALA A 43 -93.67 31.63 -52.60
CA ALA A 43 -93.00 30.34 -52.33
C ALA A 43 -92.37 29.76 -53.59
N GLY A 44 -93.02 29.88 -54.75
CA GLY A 44 -92.45 29.52 -56.06
C GLY A 44 -91.25 30.40 -56.42
N GLY A 45 -91.33 31.71 -56.16
CA GLY A 45 -90.21 32.65 -56.29
C GLY A 45 -89.07 32.34 -55.33
N LEU A 46 -89.38 32.03 -54.07
CA LEU A 46 -88.40 31.57 -53.06
C LEU A 46 -87.78 30.23 -53.45
N TYR A 47 -88.53 29.34 -54.09
CA TYR A 47 -88.08 28.02 -54.53
C TYR A 47 -87.24 28.07 -55.82
N LEU A 48 -87.53 29.02 -56.72
CA LEU A 48 -86.76 29.31 -57.93
C LEU A 48 -85.47 30.07 -57.60
N ASN A 49 -85.53 31.09 -56.74
CA ASN A 49 -84.37 31.79 -56.19
C ASN A 49 -83.79 31.14 -54.92
N ARG A 50 -84.08 29.85 -54.66
CA ARG A 50 -83.74 29.19 -53.37
C ARG A 50 -82.27 29.25 -52.99
N ARG A 51 -81.36 29.28 -53.98
CA ARG A 51 -79.93 29.46 -53.75
C ARG A 51 -79.61 30.85 -53.18
N ALA A 52 -80.16 31.92 -53.76
CA ALA A 52 -79.94 33.29 -53.32
C ALA A 52 -80.63 33.58 -51.97
N ALA A 53 -81.86 33.09 -51.78
CA ALA A 53 -82.57 33.22 -50.52
C ALA A 53 -81.87 32.47 -49.37
N ALA A 54 -81.44 31.21 -49.59
CA ALA A 54 -80.69 30.46 -48.59
C ALA A 54 -79.30 31.06 -48.30
N GLN A 55 -78.65 31.66 -49.31
CA GLN A 55 -77.38 32.37 -49.11
C GLN A 55 -77.55 33.55 -48.15
N GLN A 56 -78.60 34.38 -48.36
CA GLN A 56 -78.91 35.51 -47.48
C GLN A 56 -79.36 35.06 -46.09
N ILE A 57 -80.15 34.00 -45.97
CA ILE A 57 -80.60 33.45 -44.68
C ILE A 57 -79.43 32.87 -43.88
N LEU A 58 -78.54 32.08 -44.51
CA LEU A 58 -77.42 31.45 -43.80
C LEU A 58 -76.31 32.47 -43.44
N THR A 59 -76.04 33.43 -44.34
CA THR A 59 -75.14 34.56 -44.05
C THR A 59 -75.70 35.41 -42.90
N GLY A 60 -76.98 35.82 -42.99
CA GLY A 60 -77.63 36.60 -41.94
C GLY A 60 -77.76 35.86 -40.61
N TRP A 61 -77.91 34.53 -40.61
CA TRP A 61 -77.90 33.72 -39.38
C TRP A 61 -76.50 33.71 -38.72
N LEU A 62 -75.44 33.55 -39.50
CA LEU A 62 -74.05 33.60 -39.02
C LEU A 62 -73.72 35.00 -38.48
N GLU A 63 -74.09 36.06 -39.21
CA GLU A 63 -73.94 37.45 -38.76
C GLU A 63 -74.71 37.72 -37.46
N GLN A 64 -75.93 37.20 -37.31
CA GLN A 64 -76.69 37.25 -36.05
C GLN A 64 -76.03 36.47 -34.90
N GLN A 65 -75.16 35.48 -35.18
CA GLN A 65 -74.32 34.83 -34.17
C GLN A 65 -73.00 35.58 -33.90
N GLY A 66 -72.76 36.74 -34.53
CA GLY A 66 -71.52 37.50 -34.44
C GLY A 66 -70.39 36.95 -35.30
N VAL A 67 -70.71 36.16 -36.33
CA VAL A 67 -69.74 35.48 -37.21
C VAL A 67 -69.83 36.06 -38.63
N PRO A 68 -68.92 36.98 -39.04
CA PRO A 68 -68.90 37.48 -40.41
C PRO A 68 -68.53 36.36 -41.39
N ALA A 69 -69.38 36.10 -42.39
CA ALA A 69 -69.23 34.95 -43.28
C ALA A 69 -69.73 35.22 -44.70
N GLN A 70 -69.02 34.69 -45.70
CA GLN A 70 -69.48 34.60 -47.08
C GLN A 70 -69.78 33.13 -47.43
N VAL A 71 -71.04 32.87 -47.79
CA VAL A 71 -71.50 31.55 -48.23
C VAL A 71 -71.70 31.56 -49.76
N GLN A 72 -71.18 30.55 -50.46
CA GLN A 72 -71.51 30.28 -51.86
C GLN A 72 -72.28 28.96 -51.97
N VAL A 73 -73.59 29.04 -52.16
CA VAL A 73 -74.52 27.90 -52.19
C VAL A 73 -74.39 27.14 -53.51
N GLN A 74 -73.81 25.93 -53.47
CA GLN A 74 -73.71 25.05 -54.64
C GLN A 74 -75.03 24.29 -54.85
N ARG A 75 -75.59 23.74 -53.78
CA ARG A 75 -76.85 22.99 -53.80
C ARG A 75 -77.62 23.19 -52.49
N ILE A 76 -78.94 23.15 -52.58
CA ILE A 76 -79.85 23.10 -51.44
C ILE A 76 -81.01 22.16 -51.75
N GLU A 77 -81.28 21.27 -50.80
CA GLU A 77 -82.30 20.22 -50.81
C GLU A 77 -83.22 20.43 -49.58
N LEU A 78 -84.25 19.59 -49.36
CA LEU A 78 -85.25 19.82 -48.29
C LEU A 78 -84.71 19.50 -46.87
N ASP A 79 -83.67 18.68 -46.83
CA ASP A 79 -83.05 18.01 -45.70
C ASP A 79 -81.53 18.27 -45.65
N GLY A 80 -81.00 19.06 -46.58
CA GLY A 80 -79.55 19.26 -46.72
C GLY A 80 -79.12 20.54 -47.43
N PHE A 81 -77.87 20.92 -47.21
CA PHE A 81 -77.19 22.07 -47.80
C PHE A 81 -75.78 21.67 -48.26
N THR A 82 -75.34 22.16 -49.42
CA THR A 82 -73.95 22.05 -49.88
C THR A 82 -73.43 23.37 -50.40
N GLY A 83 -72.29 23.82 -49.89
CA GLY A 83 -71.66 25.06 -50.37
C GLY A 83 -70.23 25.26 -49.90
N ARG A 84 -69.59 26.30 -50.44
CA ARG A 84 -68.32 26.83 -49.96
C ARG A 84 -68.61 27.87 -48.88
N ILE A 85 -67.87 27.86 -47.78
CA ILE A 85 -68.02 28.85 -46.69
C ILE A 85 -66.66 29.48 -46.42
N VAL A 86 -66.64 30.81 -46.31
CA VAL A 86 -65.50 31.62 -45.88
C VAL A 86 -65.95 32.45 -44.68
N ILE A 87 -65.17 32.47 -43.60
CA ILE A 87 -65.47 33.14 -42.33
C ILE A 87 -64.29 34.04 -41.94
N GLY A 88 -64.58 35.25 -41.47
CA GLY A 88 -63.58 36.29 -41.19
C GLY A 88 -63.36 37.26 -42.35
N ASP A 89 -62.22 37.96 -42.35
CA ASP A 89 -61.82 38.89 -43.42
C ASP A 89 -61.61 38.13 -44.74
N PRO A 90 -62.27 38.49 -45.86
CA PRO A 90 -62.04 37.86 -47.16
C PRO A 90 -60.59 37.91 -47.66
N ALA A 91 -59.77 38.88 -47.22
CA ALA A 91 -58.34 38.94 -47.54
C ALA A 91 -57.49 38.01 -46.65
N HIS A 92 -57.91 37.78 -45.40
CA HIS A 92 -57.22 36.93 -44.42
C HIS A 92 -58.23 36.06 -43.65
N PRO A 93 -58.82 35.03 -44.30
CA PRO A 93 -59.93 34.30 -43.72
C PRO A 93 -59.50 33.45 -42.52
N ASP A 94 -60.28 33.54 -41.44
CA ASP A 94 -60.12 32.76 -40.22
C ASP A 94 -60.51 31.30 -40.46
N PHE A 95 -61.54 31.03 -41.28
CA PHE A 95 -61.91 29.68 -41.68
C PHE A 95 -62.45 29.63 -43.11
N VAL A 96 -61.97 28.65 -43.88
CA VAL A 96 -62.41 28.37 -45.25
C VAL A 96 -62.75 26.90 -45.36
N VAL A 97 -63.86 26.54 -45.99
CA VAL A 97 -64.15 25.15 -46.36
C VAL A 97 -64.63 25.09 -47.81
N ASP A 98 -63.94 24.31 -48.63
CA ASP A 98 -64.19 24.22 -50.07
C ASP A 98 -65.52 23.54 -50.39
N ARG A 99 -65.92 22.54 -49.59
CA ARG A 99 -67.25 21.93 -49.63
C ARG A 99 -67.69 21.54 -48.22
N ALA A 100 -68.66 22.27 -47.67
CA ALA A 100 -69.42 21.89 -46.48
C ALA A 100 -70.74 21.25 -46.93
N GLU A 101 -71.01 20.04 -46.46
CA GLU A 101 -72.32 19.36 -46.53
C GLU A 101 -72.93 19.40 -45.12
N VAL A 102 -74.17 19.88 -45.00
CA VAL A 102 -74.90 19.95 -43.73
C VAL A 102 -76.27 19.32 -43.93
N ASP A 103 -76.49 18.17 -43.32
CA ASP A 103 -77.78 17.48 -43.28
C ASP A 103 -78.53 17.95 -42.04
N TYR A 104 -79.81 18.30 -42.17
CA TYR A 104 -80.61 18.85 -41.08
C TYR A 104 -82.06 18.33 -41.08
N ALA A 105 -82.56 18.06 -39.88
CA ALA A 105 -83.96 17.71 -39.65
C ALA A 105 -84.78 18.97 -39.35
N ILE A 106 -85.90 19.14 -40.05
CA ILE A 106 -86.89 20.20 -39.78
C ILE A 106 -87.97 19.63 -38.85
N GLY A 107 -88.05 20.14 -37.63
CA GLY A 107 -89.08 19.78 -36.66
C GLY A 107 -90.48 20.19 -37.14
N ALA A 108 -91.42 19.24 -37.14
CA ALA A 108 -92.80 19.53 -37.49
C ALA A 108 -93.46 20.47 -36.45
N PRO A 109 -94.39 21.36 -36.84
CA PRO A 109 -95.01 22.34 -35.93
C PRO A 109 -95.70 21.76 -34.70
N TRP A 110 -96.12 20.49 -34.77
CA TRP A 110 -96.78 19.73 -33.69
C TRP A 110 -95.82 18.83 -32.88
N SER A 111 -94.51 18.90 -33.13
CA SER A 111 -93.52 18.14 -32.35
C SER A 111 -93.22 18.82 -31.01
N ARG A 112 -92.84 18.05 -29.97
CA ARG A 112 -92.46 18.59 -28.65
C ARG A 112 -91.24 19.52 -28.69
N ALA A 113 -90.45 19.48 -29.77
CA ALA A 113 -89.30 20.35 -29.98
C ALA A 113 -89.66 21.71 -30.63
N GLY A 114 -90.90 21.87 -31.11
CA GLY A 114 -91.33 23.03 -31.88
C GLY A 114 -90.84 23.03 -33.34
N PHE A 115 -91.10 24.15 -34.05
CA PHE A 115 -90.54 24.36 -35.38
C PHE A 115 -89.08 24.81 -35.25
N GLY A 116 -88.15 23.97 -35.66
CA GLY A 116 -86.71 24.22 -35.54
C GLY A 116 -85.88 23.33 -36.45
N VAL A 117 -84.71 23.83 -36.85
CA VAL A 117 -83.75 23.12 -37.69
C VAL A 117 -82.66 22.54 -36.80
N THR A 118 -82.51 21.22 -36.78
CA THR A 118 -81.47 20.53 -36.00
C THR A 118 -80.46 19.88 -36.97
N PRO A 119 -79.17 20.25 -36.94
CA PRO A 119 -78.16 19.60 -37.78
C PRO A 119 -77.96 18.15 -37.30
N GLY A 120 -78.03 17.19 -38.23
CA GLY A 120 -77.76 15.78 -37.97
C GLY A 120 -76.33 15.38 -38.32
N ARG A 121 -75.84 15.82 -39.48
CA ARG A 121 -74.49 15.52 -39.98
C ARG A 121 -73.87 16.76 -40.63
N ILE A 122 -72.59 16.99 -40.37
CA ILE A 122 -71.80 18.09 -40.91
C ILE A 122 -70.51 17.49 -41.49
N ARG A 123 -70.34 17.46 -42.81
CA ARG A 123 -69.10 17.03 -43.48
C ARG A 123 -68.37 18.23 -44.05
N LEU A 124 -67.12 18.41 -43.63
CA LEU A 124 -66.24 19.51 -44.03
C LEU A 124 -65.09 18.94 -44.86
N VAL A 125 -65.10 19.19 -46.17
CA VAL A 125 -64.07 18.72 -47.11
C VAL A 125 -63.06 19.83 -47.39
N ARG A 126 -61.79 19.52 -47.11
CA ARG A 126 -60.62 20.40 -47.13
C ARG A 126 -60.82 21.73 -46.39
N PRO A 127 -61.24 21.74 -45.11
CA PRO A 127 -61.34 22.95 -44.32
C PRO A 127 -59.95 23.47 -43.92
N VAL A 128 -59.69 24.76 -44.12
CA VAL A 128 -58.52 25.48 -43.62
C VAL A 128 -58.96 26.38 -42.46
N LEU A 129 -58.42 26.15 -41.27
CA LEU A 129 -58.66 26.94 -40.06
C LEU A 129 -57.38 27.70 -39.70
N SER A 130 -57.46 29.03 -39.68
CA SER A 130 -56.44 29.91 -39.12
C SER A 130 -56.78 30.17 -37.64
N ALA A 131 -55.87 29.82 -36.74
CA ALA A 131 -56.08 30.00 -35.30
C ALA A 131 -54.87 30.66 -34.64
N ARG A 132 -55.10 31.31 -33.50
CA ARG A 132 -54.07 31.92 -32.67
C ARG A 132 -54.07 31.32 -31.26
N TRP A 133 -52.88 31.13 -30.71
CA TRP A 133 -52.66 30.73 -29.32
C TRP A 133 -51.74 31.75 -28.65
N HIS A 134 -52.33 32.61 -27.80
CA HIS A 134 -51.64 33.70 -27.13
C HIS A 134 -52.02 33.74 -25.64
N ASP A 135 -51.07 33.89 -24.73
CA ASP A 135 -51.30 33.95 -23.28
C ASP A 135 -52.15 32.78 -22.73
N GLY A 136 -51.92 31.57 -23.25
CA GLY A 136 -52.66 30.37 -22.89
C GLY A 136 -54.12 30.33 -23.37
N LYS A 137 -54.55 31.29 -24.20
CA LYS A 137 -55.88 31.36 -24.80
C LYS A 137 -55.82 30.95 -26.27
N PHE A 138 -56.60 29.94 -26.62
CA PHE A 138 -56.86 29.57 -28.01
C PHE A 138 -57.99 30.42 -28.57
N SER A 139 -57.81 30.94 -29.78
CA SER A 139 -58.80 31.70 -30.54
C SER A 139 -58.84 31.21 -31.98
N MET A 140 -60.05 30.96 -32.49
CA MET A 140 -60.38 30.65 -33.88
C MET A 140 -60.90 31.90 -34.62
N GLY A 141 -60.50 33.09 -34.16
CA GLY A 141 -60.92 34.37 -34.74
C GLY A 141 -62.44 34.54 -34.73
N ALA A 142 -63.01 34.83 -35.88
CA ALA A 142 -64.45 35.00 -36.09
C ALA A 142 -65.33 33.79 -35.65
N LEU A 143 -64.76 32.58 -35.43
CA LEU A 143 -65.51 31.42 -34.95
C LEU A 143 -65.72 31.35 -33.42
N ASP A 144 -64.97 32.12 -32.63
CA ASP A 144 -65.01 32.04 -31.16
C ASP A 144 -66.42 32.23 -30.52
N PRO A 145 -67.29 33.15 -30.99
CA PRO A 145 -68.64 33.32 -30.43
C PRO A 145 -69.50 32.06 -30.60
N LEU A 146 -69.39 31.41 -31.76
CA LEU A 146 -70.15 30.21 -32.11
C LEU A 146 -69.74 29.04 -31.22
N VAL A 147 -68.44 28.81 -31.08
CA VAL A 147 -67.88 27.72 -30.26
C VAL A 147 -68.26 27.87 -28.79
N LYS A 148 -68.15 29.08 -28.22
CA LYS A 148 -68.60 29.36 -26.84
C LYS A 148 -70.08 29.08 -26.64
N LYS A 149 -70.93 29.38 -27.63
CA LYS A 149 -72.38 29.14 -27.55
C LYS A 149 -72.73 27.64 -27.54
N PHE A 150 -72.06 26.83 -28.38
CA PHE A 150 -72.29 25.38 -28.43
C PHE A 150 -71.65 24.61 -27.26
N THR A 151 -70.59 25.14 -26.64
CA THR A 151 -69.93 24.49 -25.49
C THR A 151 -70.49 24.91 -24.13
N GLY A 152 -71.13 26.07 -24.03
CA GLY A 152 -71.61 26.63 -22.76
C GLY A 152 -73.06 26.31 -22.37
N GLN A 153 -73.82 25.57 -23.19
CA GLN A 153 -75.22 25.23 -22.90
C GLN A 153 -75.35 23.84 -22.27
N PRO A 154 -76.14 23.67 -21.19
CA PRO A 154 -76.41 22.34 -20.64
C PRO A 154 -77.20 21.49 -21.65
N PRO A 155 -76.82 20.22 -21.89
CA PRO A 155 -77.48 19.38 -22.88
C PRO A 155 -78.92 19.07 -22.48
N LYS A 156 -79.84 19.12 -23.44
CA LYS A 156 -81.22 18.68 -23.22
C LYS A 156 -81.25 17.14 -23.20
N PRO A 157 -82.01 16.47 -22.32
CA PRO A 157 -81.98 15.01 -22.18
C PRO A 157 -82.26 14.22 -23.47
N ASP A 158 -83.07 14.79 -24.38
CA ASP A 158 -83.52 14.15 -25.63
C ASP A 158 -82.85 14.75 -26.90
N SER A 159 -81.72 15.45 -26.79
CA SER A 159 -81.02 16.03 -27.96
C SER A 159 -79.63 15.43 -28.16
N HIS A 160 -79.45 14.68 -29.25
CA HIS A 160 -78.14 14.24 -29.73
C HIS A 160 -77.42 15.38 -30.47
N GLY A 161 -76.12 15.54 -30.22
CA GLY A 161 -75.26 16.43 -30.99
C GLY A 161 -74.98 15.90 -32.41
N PRO A 162 -74.62 16.78 -33.37
CA PRO A 162 -74.39 16.38 -34.76
C PRO A 162 -73.16 15.49 -34.91
N LEU A 163 -73.19 14.61 -35.92
CA LEU A 163 -72.02 13.91 -36.43
C LEU A 163 -71.19 14.87 -37.31
N ILE A 164 -70.02 15.29 -36.83
CA ILE A 164 -69.10 16.15 -37.57
C ILE A 164 -67.97 15.29 -38.17
N LEU A 165 -67.75 15.43 -39.46
CA LEU A 165 -66.71 14.76 -40.24
C LEU A 165 -65.81 15.82 -40.89
N VAL A 166 -64.51 15.74 -40.64
CA VAL A 166 -63.48 16.60 -41.22
C VAL A 166 -62.59 15.73 -42.10
N GLU A 167 -62.46 16.08 -43.37
CA GLU A 167 -61.67 15.36 -44.37
C GLU A 167 -60.67 16.31 -45.04
N GLY A 168 -59.37 16.02 -44.95
CA GLY A 168 -58.29 16.84 -45.49
C GLY A 168 -58.16 18.21 -44.81
N GLY A 169 -58.45 18.30 -43.51
CA GLY A 169 -58.37 19.56 -42.76
C GLY A 169 -56.95 20.10 -42.63
N GLN A 170 -56.78 21.42 -42.63
CA GLN A 170 -55.52 22.13 -42.35
C GLN A 170 -55.74 23.18 -41.26
N LEU A 171 -55.15 22.97 -40.08
CA LEU A 171 -55.02 23.99 -39.04
C LEU A 171 -53.70 24.75 -39.23
N ARG A 172 -53.77 26.07 -39.32
CA ARG A 172 -52.63 27.00 -39.29
C ARG A 172 -52.65 27.72 -37.94
N LEU A 173 -51.81 27.29 -37.03
CA LEU A 173 -51.73 27.82 -35.67
C LEU A 173 -50.57 28.80 -35.55
N GLN A 174 -50.86 30.08 -35.33
CA GLN A 174 -49.87 31.03 -34.83
C GLN A 174 -49.84 30.92 -33.30
N SER A 175 -48.71 30.54 -32.72
CA SER A 175 -48.54 30.52 -31.26
C SER A 175 -47.40 31.44 -30.82
N ASP A 176 -47.41 31.81 -29.55
CA ASP A 176 -46.28 32.49 -28.87
C ASP A 176 -44.95 31.73 -29.04
N TYR A 177 -45.02 30.44 -29.35
CA TYR A 177 -43.88 29.56 -29.49
C TYR A 177 -43.43 29.38 -30.95
N GLY A 178 -44.17 29.91 -31.93
CA GLY A 178 -43.91 29.73 -33.36
C GLY A 178 -45.16 29.34 -34.15
N ALA A 179 -45.00 29.28 -35.47
CA ALA A 179 -46.07 28.87 -36.39
C ALA A 179 -46.07 27.35 -36.59
N VAL A 180 -47.24 26.73 -36.46
CA VAL A 180 -47.46 25.30 -36.68
C VAL A 180 -48.52 25.10 -37.75
N THR A 181 -48.29 24.14 -38.65
CA THR A 181 -49.33 23.61 -39.53
C THR A 181 -49.65 22.19 -39.12
N VAL A 182 -50.92 21.86 -38.93
CA VAL A 182 -51.41 20.50 -38.68
C VAL A 182 -52.38 20.13 -39.79
N LEU A 183 -52.17 18.99 -40.43
CA LEU A 183 -53.11 18.36 -41.35
C LEU A 183 -53.91 17.33 -40.56
N ALA A 184 -55.24 17.31 -40.65
CA ALA A 184 -56.05 16.40 -39.84
C ALA A 184 -57.36 15.95 -40.49
N ASP A 185 -57.65 14.67 -40.31
CA ASP A 185 -58.96 14.05 -40.51
C ASP A 185 -59.58 13.77 -39.12
N ALA A 186 -60.84 14.13 -38.91
CA ALA A 186 -61.48 13.97 -37.61
C ALA A 186 -62.95 13.57 -37.71
N THR A 187 -63.42 12.75 -36.76
CA THR A 187 -64.82 12.41 -36.56
C THR A 187 -65.22 12.76 -35.14
N VAL A 188 -66.20 13.64 -34.98
CA VAL A 188 -66.81 13.99 -33.69
C VAL A 188 -68.27 13.55 -33.74
N ASN A 189 -68.74 12.84 -32.71
CA ASN A 189 -70.13 12.40 -32.60
C ASN A 189 -70.65 12.74 -31.20
N ASP A 190 -71.82 13.36 -31.09
CA ASP A 190 -72.41 13.81 -29.81
C ASP A 190 -71.42 14.59 -28.91
N GLY A 191 -70.62 15.47 -29.53
CA GLY A 191 -69.58 16.25 -28.86
C GLY A 191 -68.32 15.48 -28.45
N LYS A 192 -68.28 14.14 -28.61
CA LYS A 192 -67.09 13.31 -28.35
C LYS A 192 -66.25 13.14 -29.61
N LEU A 193 -64.94 13.33 -29.49
CA LEU A 193 -63.98 12.98 -30.53
C LEU A 193 -63.88 11.45 -30.65
N MET A 194 -64.37 10.89 -31.76
CA MET A 194 -64.40 9.45 -32.03
C MET A 194 -63.16 8.97 -32.80
N ARG A 195 -62.65 9.80 -33.71
CA ARG A 195 -61.47 9.52 -34.53
C ARG A 195 -60.70 10.82 -34.77
N LEU A 196 -59.38 10.77 -34.70
CA LEU A 196 -58.48 11.81 -35.21
C LEU A 196 -57.25 11.15 -35.83
N VAL A 197 -56.95 11.49 -37.07
CA VAL A 197 -55.63 11.26 -37.69
C VAL A 197 -55.07 12.65 -37.96
N ALA A 198 -53.97 13.01 -37.29
CA ALA A 198 -53.33 14.31 -37.45
C ALA A 198 -51.84 14.16 -37.76
N ARG A 199 -51.32 14.98 -38.67
CA ARG A 199 -49.91 15.11 -39.01
C ARG A 199 -49.48 16.55 -38.90
N MET A 200 -48.41 16.79 -38.16
CA MET A 200 -47.69 18.05 -38.08
C MET A 200 -46.36 17.88 -38.84
N PRO A 201 -46.24 18.46 -40.06
CA PRO A 201 -44.96 18.59 -40.75
C PRO A 201 -43.96 19.41 -39.94
N THR A 202 -42.69 19.40 -40.37
CA THR A 202 -41.56 20.03 -39.66
C THR A 202 -41.86 21.44 -39.18
N ALA A 203 -41.83 21.64 -37.86
CA ALA A 203 -41.96 22.92 -37.19
C ALA A 203 -40.71 23.20 -36.34
N SER A 204 -40.46 24.49 -36.07
CA SER A 204 -39.48 24.92 -35.06
C SER A 204 -40.19 25.79 -34.05
N LEU A 205 -40.02 25.48 -32.77
CA LEU A 205 -40.73 26.09 -31.66
C LEU A 205 -39.75 26.65 -30.62
N LYS A 206 -40.06 27.79 -30.02
CA LYS A 206 -39.26 28.41 -28.96
C LYS A 206 -40.15 29.02 -27.87
N SER A 207 -40.01 28.55 -26.64
CA SER A 207 -40.72 29.04 -25.46
C SER A 207 -39.72 29.42 -24.37
N GLY A 208 -39.50 30.73 -24.17
CA GLY A 208 -38.46 31.23 -23.29
C GLY A 208 -37.07 30.72 -23.69
N GLU A 209 -36.41 30.01 -22.76
CA GLU A 209 -35.11 29.35 -22.99
C GLU A 209 -35.22 27.99 -23.70
N ILE A 210 -36.42 27.42 -23.81
CA ILE A 210 -36.65 26.13 -24.48
C ILE A 210 -36.79 26.35 -25.98
N SER A 211 -36.01 25.65 -26.79
CA SER A 211 -36.10 25.64 -28.25
C SER A 211 -36.10 24.22 -28.79
N VAL A 212 -36.97 23.93 -29.75
CA VAL A 212 -37.09 22.66 -30.47
C VAL A 212 -36.99 22.95 -31.97
N THR A 213 -36.13 22.24 -32.68
CA THR A 213 -35.95 22.36 -34.13
C THR A 213 -36.21 21.02 -34.80
N GLY A 214 -36.82 21.04 -35.98
CA GLY A 214 -37.10 19.83 -36.74
C GLY A 214 -38.29 19.02 -36.21
N LEU A 215 -39.17 19.62 -35.39
CA LEU A 215 -40.24 18.89 -34.72
C LEU A 215 -41.31 18.43 -35.72
N GLN A 216 -41.52 17.12 -35.79
CA GLN A 216 -42.59 16.47 -36.54
C GLN A 216 -43.44 15.64 -35.59
N ALA A 217 -44.73 15.50 -35.88
CA ALA A 217 -45.59 14.58 -35.14
C ALA A 217 -46.71 13.98 -36.00
N ASP A 218 -46.97 12.68 -35.84
CA ASP A 218 -48.16 11.99 -36.30
C ASP A 218 -48.96 11.51 -35.08
N VAL A 219 -50.27 11.75 -35.06
CA VAL A 219 -51.19 11.36 -34.00
C VAL A 219 -52.33 10.54 -34.61
N ASP A 220 -52.51 9.33 -34.12
CA ASP A 220 -53.65 8.48 -34.38
C ASP A 220 -54.44 8.31 -33.08
N LEU A 221 -55.71 8.72 -33.06
CA LEU A 221 -56.61 8.56 -31.93
C LEU A 221 -57.93 7.92 -32.36
N THR A 222 -58.38 6.96 -31.57
CA THR A 222 -59.68 6.29 -31.71
C THR A 222 -60.34 6.13 -30.35
N THR A 223 -61.60 6.55 -30.23
CA THR A 223 -62.39 6.44 -28.99
C THR A 223 -63.43 5.34 -29.14
N THR A 224 -63.46 4.40 -28.19
CA THR A 224 -64.42 3.30 -28.13
C THR A 224 -65.08 3.30 -26.75
N GLY A 225 -66.37 3.65 -26.71
CA GLY A 225 -67.12 3.79 -25.45
C GLY A 225 -66.62 4.96 -24.59
N ASP A 226 -65.97 4.63 -23.48
CA ASP A 226 -65.33 5.53 -22.51
C ASP A 226 -63.79 5.45 -22.55
N ARG A 227 -63.21 4.72 -23.52
CA ARG A 227 -61.76 4.50 -23.65
C ARG A 227 -61.21 5.22 -24.88
N VAL A 228 -60.06 5.86 -24.71
CA VAL A 228 -59.27 6.48 -25.79
C VAL A 228 -58.03 5.64 -26.04
N ALA A 229 -57.92 5.06 -27.23
CA ALA A 229 -56.66 4.59 -27.78
C ALA A 229 -55.99 5.74 -28.52
N VAL A 230 -54.74 6.03 -28.19
CA VAL A 230 -53.93 7.06 -28.85
C VAL A 230 -52.53 6.52 -29.15
N THR A 231 -52.03 6.78 -30.35
CA THR A 231 -50.65 6.56 -30.76
C THR A 231 -50.10 7.89 -31.24
N VAL A 232 -48.96 8.31 -30.69
CA VAL A 232 -48.21 9.49 -31.12
C VAL A 232 -46.82 9.05 -31.53
N HIS A 233 -46.45 9.37 -32.78
CA HIS A 233 -45.05 9.34 -33.21
C HIS A 233 -44.59 10.79 -33.29
N SER A 234 -43.41 11.10 -32.76
CA SER A 234 -42.81 12.42 -32.92
C SER A 234 -41.30 12.31 -33.07
N ALA A 235 -40.73 13.22 -33.85
CA ALA A 235 -39.28 13.32 -34.05
C ALA A 235 -38.85 14.77 -33.93
N ALA A 236 -37.64 15.02 -33.45
CA ALA A 236 -37.02 16.34 -33.43
C ALA A 236 -35.50 16.24 -33.63
N ASP A 237 -34.98 17.05 -34.54
CA ASP A 237 -33.54 17.10 -34.84
C ASP A 237 -32.73 17.57 -33.63
N ALA A 238 -33.25 18.57 -32.91
CA ALA A 238 -32.69 19.01 -31.64
C ALA A 238 -33.71 19.63 -30.68
N VAL A 239 -33.44 19.47 -29.38
CA VAL A 239 -34.08 20.16 -28.26
C VAL A 239 -32.98 20.81 -27.42
N SER A 240 -33.21 22.03 -26.93
CA SER A 240 -32.35 22.70 -25.95
C SER A 240 -33.22 23.47 -24.96
N GLY A 241 -32.84 23.50 -23.69
CA GLY A 241 -33.52 24.26 -22.63
C GLY A 241 -32.76 24.19 -21.30
N PRO A 242 -33.33 24.77 -20.22
CA PRO A 242 -32.68 24.82 -18.91
C PRO A 242 -32.40 23.43 -18.33
N SER A 243 -33.29 22.48 -18.59
CA SER A 243 -33.22 21.10 -18.10
C SER A 243 -32.27 20.19 -18.91
N GLY A 244 -31.78 20.63 -20.08
CA GLY A 244 -30.88 19.85 -20.91
C GLY A 244 -30.96 20.12 -22.41
N ARG A 245 -30.21 19.33 -23.17
CA ARG A 245 -30.17 19.33 -24.63
C ARG A 245 -30.30 17.91 -25.16
N GLY A 246 -30.80 17.74 -26.38
CA GLY A 246 -30.84 16.45 -27.07
C GLY A 246 -30.84 16.61 -28.58
N ARG A 247 -30.43 15.55 -29.29
CA ARG A 247 -30.41 15.46 -30.75
C ARG A 247 -30.89 14.10 -31.25
N ASP A 248 -31.41 14.09 -32.47
CA ASP A 248 -31.96 12.90 -33.14
C ASP A 248 -33.00 12.18 -32.27
N LEU A 249 -33.90 12.97 -31.70
CA LEU A 249 -34.92 12.50 -30.77
C LEU A 249 -36.08 11.89 -31.54
N ARG A 250 -36.50 10.68 -31.15
CA ARG A 250 -37.72 10.05 -31.67
C ARG A 250 -38.49 9.44 -30.51
N LEU A 251 -39.75 9.83 -30.35
CA LEU A 251 -40.67 9.31 -29.34
C LEU A 251 -41.84 8.63 -30.04
N THR A 252 -42.10 7.38 -29.70
CA THR A 252 -43.38 6.70 -29.93
C THR A 252 -44.08 6.52 -28.60
N LEU A 253 -45.34 6.93 -28.52
CA LEU A 253 -46.18 6.87 -27.32
C LEU A 253 -47.51 6.20 -27.69
N THR A 254 -47.84 5.08 -27.08
CA THR A 254 -49.14 4.40 -27.23
C THR A 254 -49.86 4.38 -25.89
N GLY A 255 -51.04 4.97 -25.82
CA GLY A 255 -51.85 5.10 -24.61
C GLY A 255 -53.25 4.50 -24.77
N ALA A 256 -53.72 3.82 -23.73
CA ALA A 256 -55.10 3.41 -23.56
C ALA A 256 -55.63 4.06 -22.27
N LEU A 257 -56.29 5.21 -22.42
CA LEU A 257 -56.63 6.18 -21.39
C LEU A 257 -58.17 6.25 -21.17
N PRO A 258 -58.66 6.74 -20.03
CA PRO A 258 -60.07 7.10 -19.89
C PRO A 258 -60.40 8.33 -20.76
N TYR A 259 -61.59 8.36 -21.35
CA TYR A 259 -62.10 9.54 -22.03
C TYR A 259 -62.43 10.62 -20.98
N PRO A 260 -61.91 11.86 -21.10
CA PRO A 260 -62.12 12.89 -20.10
C PRO A 260 -63.60 13.30 -20.00
N ASP A 261 -64.16 13.29 -18.80
CA ASP A 261 -65.46 13.88 -18.54
C ASP A 261 -65.34 15.41 -18.46
N LEU A 262 -65.61 16.05 -19.59
CA LEU A 262 -65.62 17.51 -19.74
C LEU A 262 -66.67 18.20 -18.85
N LYS A 263 -67.72 17.48 -18.40
CA LYS A 263 -68.79 18.05 -17.56
C LYS A 263 -68.37 18.16 -16.10
N THR A 264 -67.86 17.07 -15.53
CA THR A 264 -67.38 17.06 -14.13
C THR A 264 -65.93 17.52 -13.99
N ARG A 265 -65.23 17.73 -15.11
CA ARG A 265 -63.79 18.04 -15.19
C ARG A 265 -62.98 16.95 -14.47
N ARG A 266 -63.10 15.72 -14.96
CA ARG A 266 -62.40 14.54 -14.42
C ARG A 266 -61.82 13.66 -15.53
N GLY A 267 -60.62 13.15 -15.28
CA GLY A 267 -59.94 12.12 -16.09
C GLY A 267 -59.75 10.82 -15.30
N ASP A 268 -60.72 10.47 -14.45
CA ASP A 268 -60.63 9.34 -13.53
C ASP A 268 -60.69 7.99 -14.30
N GLY A 269 -59.76 7.06 -14.05
CA GLY A 269 -59.83 5.70 -14.60
C GLY A 269 -58.49 4.99 -14.84
N GLN A 270 -58.54 3.81 -15.45
CA GLN A 270 -57.34 3.03 -15.80
C GLN A 270 -56.57 3.66 -16.97
N ALA A 271 -55.28 3.90 -16.77
CA ALA A 271 -54.36 4.34 -17.81
C ALA A 271 -53.26 3.28 -18.01
N ARG A 272 -53.15 2.78 -19.24
CA ARG A 272 -51.99 2.01 -19.71
C ARG A 272 -51.25 2.84 -20.75
N VAL A 273 -49.94 3.01 -20.56
CA VAL A 273 -49.09 3.82 -21.45
C VAL A 273 -47.82 3.05 -21.77
N GLN A 274 -47.46 3.00 -23.05
CA GLN A 274 -46.18 2.51 -23.53
C GLN A 274 -45.46 3.66 -24.23
N ALA A 275 -44.20 3.90 -23.90
CA ALA A 275 -43.38 4.91 -24.54
C ALA A 275 -42.03 4.31 -24.93
N ALA A 276 -41.58 4.61 -26.15
CA ALA A 276 -40.26 4.29 -26.66
C ALA A 276 -39.60 5.59 -27.14
N LEU A 277 -38.54 6.01 -26.47
CA LEU A 277 -37.77 7.22 -26.76
C LEU A 277 -36.35 6.83 -27.19
N THR A 278 -35.91 7.24 -28.37
CA THR A 278 -34.51 7.13 -28.80
C THR A 278 -33.89 8.51 -28.95
N ALA A 279 -32.61 8.65 -28.61
CA ALA A 279 -31.82 9.87 -28.77
C ALA A 279 -30.43 9.54 -29.30
N GLY A 280 -29.99 10.21 -30.37
CA GLY A 280 -28.59 10.14 -30.82
C GLY A 280 -27.64 10.72 -29.78
N SER A 281 -28.04 11.82 -29.13
CA SER A 281 -27.43 12.30 -27.89
C SER A 281 -28.43 13.02 -26.98
N ALA A 282 -28.17 12.98 -25.67
CA ALA A 282 -28.88 13.76 -24.66
C ALA A 282 -27.88 14.24 -23.59
N ALA A 283 -28.07 15.44 -23.05
CA ALA A 283 -27.20 16.02 -22.03
C ALA A 283 -27.97 16.84 -21.01
N THR A 284 -27.60 16.74 -19.73
CA THR A 284 -28.20 17.46 -18.60
C THR A 284 -27.09 17.97 -17.68
N GLY A 285 -26.85 19.28 -17.66
CA GLY A 285 -25.66 19.85 -17.01
C GLY A 285 -24.36 19.25 -17.59
N ALA A 286 -23.50 18.72 -16.71
CA ALA A 286 -22.27 18.01 -17.06
C ALA A 286 -22.47 16.55 -17.51
N ASN A 287 -23.69 16.01 -17.40
CA ASN A 287 -23.98 14.61 -17.72
C ASN A 287 -24.39 14.47 -19.18
N SER A 288 -23.93 13.42 -19.87
CA SER A 288 -24.31 13.11 -21.25
C SER A 288 -24.61 11.62 -21.47
N LEU A 289 -25.41 11.35 -22.49
CA LEU A 289 -25.81 10.05 -22.99
C LEU A 289 -25.70 10.06 -24.52
N THR A 290 -25.16 8.99 -25.09
CA THR A 290 -24.96 8.84 -26.55
C THR A 290 -25.56 7.52 -27.02
N ASP A 291 -26.31 7.58 -28.12
CA ASP A 291 -27.10 6.47 -28.68
C ASP A 291 -27.94 5.77 -27.59
N ALA A 292 -28.86 6.53 -26.99
CA ALA A 292 -29.72 6.09 -25.90
C ALA A 292 -31.11 5.67 -26.40
N ALA A 293 -31.66 4.61 -25.81
CA ALA A 293 -33.03 4.17 -26.01
C ALA A 293 -33.69 3.85 -24.67
N LEU A 294 -34.84 4.47 -24.39
CA LEU A 294 -35.66 4.26 -23.20
C LEU A 294 -37.01 3.70 -23.61
N ASN A 295 -37.31 2.47 -23.19
CA ASN A 295 -38.64 1.90 -23.24
C ASN A 295 -39.28 1.99 -21.85
N LEU A 296 -40.54 2.37 -21.79
CA LEU A 296 -41.34 2.55 -20.58
C LEU A 296 -42.71 1.92 -20.81
N THR A 297 -43.17 1.10 -19.87
CA THR A 297 -44.57 0.66 -19.79
C THR A 297 -45.12 1.04 -18.41
N PHE A 298 -46.22 1.78 -18.38
CA PHE A 298 -46.95 2.16 -17.18
C PHE A 298 -48.35 1.52 -17.21
N ASP A 299 -48.78 0.99 -16.08
CA ASP A 299 -50.16 0.53 -15.85
C ASP A 299 -50.62 1.01 -14.47
N GLY A 300 -51.74 1.72 -14.42
CA GLY A 300 -52.22 2.33 -13.18
C GLY A 300 -53.54 3.09 -13.31
N GLN A 301 -53.80 3.92 -12.31
CA GLN A 301 -54.99 4.75 -12.18
C GLN A 301 -54.64 6.23 -12.35
N THR A 302 -55.52 6.97 -13.01
CA THR A 302 -55.54 8.43 -13.08
C THR A 302 -56.72 8.96 -12.27
N GLN A 303 -56.55 10.10 -11.61
CA GLN A 303 -57.58 10.78 -10.81
C GLN A 303 -57.43 12.31 -10.94
N GLY A 304 -58.53 13.04 -11.00
CA GLY A 304 -58.56 14.51 -11.01
C GLY A 304 -58.58 15.13 -12.41
N TRP A 305 -58.02 16.35 -12.54
CA TRP A 305 -58.07 17.17 -13.76
C TRP A 305 -56.73 17.85 -14.06
N ILE A 306 -56.60 18.52 -15.20
CA ILE A 306 -55.31 19.01 -15.71
C ILE A 306 -54.59 20.00 -14.78
N GLU A 307 -55.32 20.75 -13.95
CA GLU A 307 -54.78 21.67 -12.93
C GLU A 307 -54.38 20.95 -11.63
N ALA A 308 -55.07 19.86 -11.27
CA ALA A 308 -54.80 19.07 -10.07
C ALA A 308 -55.17 17.59 -10.29
N PHE A 309 -54.15 16.72 -10.38
CA PHE A 309 -54.32 15.31 -10.67
C PHE A 309 -53.37 14.43 -9.84
N ARG A 310 -53.70 13.14 -9.77
CA ARG A 310 -52.85 12.08 -9.24
C ARG A 310 -52.87 10.88 -10.17
N ILE A 311 -51.68 10.37 -10.51
CA ILE A 311 -51.46 9.17 -11.30
C ILE A 311 -50.66 8.21 -10.44
N THR A 312 -51.15 6.99 -10.23
CA THR A 312 -50.50 5.97 -9.40
C THR A 312 -50.55 4.61 -10.07
N GLY A 313 -49.42 3.91 -10.15
CA GLY A 313 -49.34 2.62 -10.82
C GLY A 313 -47.99 1.92 -10.68
N ALA A 314 -47.81 0.90 -11.51
CA ALA A 314 -46.54 0.23 -11.72
C ALA A 314 -45.88 0.73 -13.02
N THR A 315 -44.56 0.72 -13.07
CA THR A 315 -43.78 1.05 -14.26
C THR A 315 -42.67 0.05 -14.49
N ASP A 316 -42.64 -0.50 -15.70
CA ASP A 316 -41.49 -1.21 -16.24
C ASP A 316 -40.67 -0.24 -17.09
N LEU A 317 -39.36 -0.22 -16.89
CA LEU A 317 -38.39 0.62 -17.58
C LEU A 317 -37.28 -0.25 -18.15
N ALA A 318 -36.85 0.04 -19.37
CA ALA A 318 -35.64 -0.50 -19.97
C ALA A 318 -34.88 0.61 -20.71
N LEU A 319 -33.75 1.03 -20.14
CA LEU A 319 -32.82 2.00 -20.71
C LEU A 319 -31.61 1.26 -21.29
N THR A 320 -31.21 1.59 -22.51
CA THR A 320 -29.89 1.26 -23.06
C THR A 320 -29.19 2.53 -23.52
N ALA A 321 -27.85 2.56 -23.43
CA ALA A 321 -27.03 3.62 -24.01
C ALA A 321 -25.66 3.07 -24.42
N ARG A 322 -25.14 3.48 -25.59
CA ARG A 322 -23.77 3.12 -25.99
C ARG A 322 -22.75 3.73 -25.04
N GLU A 323 -23.00 4.96 -24.61
CA GLU A 323 -22.15 5.69 -23.67
C GLU A 323 -23.01 6.56 -22.73
N ALA A 324 -22.59 6.62 -21.47
CA ALA A 324 -23.04 7.62 -20.51
C ALA A 324 -21.79 8.24 -19.86
N ALA A 325 -21.72 9.56 -19.77
CA ALA A 325 -20.54 10.26 -19.27
C ALA A 325 -20.89 11.44 -18.36
N THR A 326 -19.93 11.82 -17.55
CA THR A 326 -19.88 13.01 -16.69
C THR A 326 -18.45 13.59 -16.79
N GLU A 327 -18.12 14.64 -16.04
CA GLU A 327 -16.75 15.19 -16.00
C GLU A 327 -15.69 14.17 -15.55
N THR A 328 -16.01 13.24 -14.64
CA THR A 328 -15.03 12.33 -14.02
C THR A 328 -15.29 10.84 -14.25
N LEU A 329 -16.49 10.48 -14.72
CA LEU A 329 -16.97 9.10 -14.84
C LEU A 329 -17.50 8.83 -16.25
N LYS A 330 -17.11 7.69 -16.83
CA LYS A 330 -17.55 7.22 -18.15
C LYS A 330 -18.00 5.76 -18.10
N LEU A 331 -19.19 5.49 -18.64
CA LEU A 331 -19.83 4.18 -18.76
C LEU A 331 -20.01 3.84 -20.24
N ASN A 332 -19.71 2.60 -20.63
CA ASN A 332 -19.96 2.10 -21.97
C ASN A 332 -20.86 0.85 -21.93
N GLY A 333 -21.79 0.74 -22.88
CA GLY A 333 -22.73 -0.38 -22.98
C GLY A 333 -23.70 -0.47 -21.81
N LEU A 334 -24.20 0.67 -21.32
CA LEU A 334 -25.14 0.74 -20.22
C LEU A 334 -26.47 0.08 -20.61
N ARG A 335 -26.97 -0.82 -19.78
CA ARG A 335 -28.31 -1.42 -19.86
C ARG A 335 -28.91 -1.42 -18.46
N ALA A 336 -30.02 -0.73 -18.24
CA ALA A 336 -30.69 -0.66 -16.95
C ALA A 336 -32.17 -1.02 -17.10
N THR A 337 -32.69 -1.87 -16.21
CA THR A 337 -34.09 -2.24 -16.15
C THR A 337 -34.66 -2.04 -14.75
N ALA A 338 -35.91 -1.60 -14.68
CA ALA A 338 -36.70 -1.57 -13.46
C ALA A 338 -38.03 -2.25 -13.76
N ASN A 339 -38.45 -3.22 -12.96
CA ASN A 339 -39.68 -3.99 -13.21
C ASN A 339 -40.64 -3.78 -12.05
N GLY A 340 -41.90 -3.47 -12.33
CA GLY A 340 -42.95 -3.23 -11.34
C GLY A 340 -42.65 -2.07 -10.38
N ALA A 341 -41.86 -1.08 -10.80
CA ALA A 341 -41.52 0.06 -9.95
C ALA A 341 -42.79 0.87 -9.63
N ARG A 342 -43.02 1.16 -8.34
CA ARG A 342 -44.16 1.97 -7.90
C ARG A 342 -43.95 3.41 -8.30
N THR A 343 -44.83 3.91 -9.15
CA THR A 343 -44.78 5.27 -9.71
C THR A 343 -45.96 6.08 -9.23
N GLU A 344 -45.69 7.27 -8.74
CA GLU A 344 -46.67 8.31 -8.45
C GLU A 344 -46.29 9.59 -9.18
N VAL A 345 -47.22 10.18 -9.93
CA VAL A 345 -47.10 11.51 -10.52
C VAL A 345 -48.31 12.33 -10.08
N ALA A 346 -48.07 13.40 -9.34
CA ALA A 346 -49.11 14.29 -8.86
C ALA A 346 -48.86 15.73 -9.31
N ARG A 347 -49.93 16.46 -9.54
CA ARG A 347 -49.94 17.92 -9.70
C ARG A 347 -50.91 18.50 -8.69
N GLY A 348 -50.48 19.53 -7.95
CA GLY A 348 -51.30 20.24 -7.00
C GLY A 348 -50.96 21.73 -6.94
N ALA A 349 -51.48 22.42 -5.93
CA ALA A 349 -51.25 23.87 -5.74
C ALA A 349 -49.76 24.23 -5.58
N THR A 350 -48.94 23.29 -5.09
CA THR A 350 -47.49 23.44 -4.90
C THR A 350 -46.66 22.99 -6.11
N GLY A 351 -47.27 22.71 -7.26
CA GLY A 351 -46.56 22.27 -8.47
C GLY A 351 -46.64 20.77 -8.75
N PHE A 352 -45.61 20.24 -9.41
CA PHE A 352 -45.51 18.82 -9.78
C PHE A 352 -44.67 18.05 -8.77
N ARG A 353 -45.06 16.80 -8.51
CA ARG A 353 -44.28 15.83 -7.74
C ARG A 353 -44.29 14.49 -8.47
N THR A 354 -43.11 13.96 -8.73
CA THR A 354 -42.93 12.58 -9.21
C THR A 354 -42.22 11.76 -8.12
N ALA A 355 -42.62 10.51 -7.97
CA ALA A 355 -41.96 9.53 -7.11
C ALA A 355 -41.89 8.19 -7.84
N LEU A 356 -40.74 7.53 -7.78
CA LEU A 356 -40.47 6.23 -8.37
C LEU A 356 -39.76 5.38 -7.31
N SER A 357 -40.28 4.20 -6.99
CA SER A 357 -39.65 3.30 -6.01
C SER A 357 -39.74 1.84 -6.40
N GLY A 358 -38.61 1.14 -6.47
CA GLY A 358 -38.57 -0.25 -6.89
C GLY A 358 -37.16 -0.82 -7.10
N PRO A 359 -37.08 -2.11 -7.44
CA PRO A 359 -35.82 -2.75 -7.81
C PRO A 359 -35.37 -2.26 -9.18
N VAL A 360 -34.10 -1.91 -9.30
CA VAL A 360 -33.41 -1.62 -10.57
C VAL A 360 -32.22 -2.56 -10.69
N ALA A 361 -32.08 -3.20 -11.85
CA ALA A 361 -30.88 -3.94 -12.22
C ALA A 361 -30.20 -3.21 -13.37
N ALA A 362 -28.88 -3.00 -13.31
CA ALA A 362 -28.15 -2.41 -14.42
C ALA A 362 -26.81 -3.09 -14.66
N THR A 363 -26.43 -3.21 -15.93
CA THR A 363 -25.11 -3.69 -16.37
C THR A 363 -24.42 -2.64 -17.23
N ALA A 364 -23.09 -2.68 -17.23
CA ALA A 364 -22.28 -1.90 -18.14
C ALA A 364 -21.09 -2.76 -18.60
N ASP A 365 -20.77 -2.66 -19.89
CA ASP A 365 -19.66 -3.42 -20.48
C ASP A 365 -18.32 -2.88 -19.91
N ARG A 366 -18.24 -1.57 -19.64
CA ARG A 366 -17.10 -0.89 -19.01
C ARG A 366 -17.53 0.34 -18.19
N PHE A 367 -16.84 0.60 -17.08
CA PHE A 367 -16.95 1.77 -16.22
C PHE A 367 -15.53 2.33 -15.99
N ARG A 368 -15.34 3.64 -16.13
CA ARG A 368 -14.06 4.31 -15.82
C ARG A 368 -14.27 5.49 -14.89
N PHE A 369 -13.34 5.67 -13.96
CA PHE A 369 -13.25 6.82 -13.06
C PHE A 369 -11.77 7.15 -12.81
N GLY A 370 -11.27 8.21 -13.45
CA GLY A 370 -9.82 8.42 -13.57
C GLY A 370 -9.13 7.20 -14.19
N GLU A 371 -8.05 6.72 -13.56
CA GLU A 371 -7.30 5.52 -13.95
C GLU A 371 -7.97 4.19 -13.55
N LEU A 372 -9.06 4.21 -12.77
CA LEU A 372 -9.81 3.00 -12.43
C LEU A 372 -10.69 2.59 -13.62
N ASP A 373 -10.54 1.34 -14.08
CA ASP A 373 -11.28 0.75 -15.19
C ASP A 373 -11.88 -0.60 -14.79
N LEU A 374 -13.21 -0.66 -14.68
CA LEU A 374 -13.97 -1.86 -14.33
C LEU A 374 -14.72 -2.38 -15.56
N ARG A 375 -14.66 -3.69 -15.80
CA ARG A 375 -15.30 -4.36 -16.94
C ARG A 375 -16.33 -5.38 -16.46
N THR A 376 -17.37 -5.59 -17.28
CA THR A 376 -18.46 -6.54 -16.99
C THR A 376 -19.18 -6.19 -15.68
N VAL A 377 -19.48 -4.91 -15.50
CA VAL A 377 -20.11 -4.38 -14.28
C VAL A 377 -21.57 -4.82 -14.24
N ARG A 378 -22.01 -5.32 -13.08
CA ARG A 378 -23.40 -5.63 -12.77
C ARG A 378 -23.77 -4.94 -11.46
N THR A 379 -24.99 -4.40 -11.41
CA THR A 379 -25.53 -3.70 -10.26
C THR A 379 -26.99 -4.08 -10.05
N THR A 380 -27.41 -4.12 -8.79
CA THR A 380 -28.81 -4.20 -8.38
C THR A 380 -29.03 -3.21 -7.25
N THR A 381 -30.14 -2.47 -7.27
CA THR A 381 -30.43 -1.49 -6.23
C THR A 381 -31.92 -1.40 -5.92
N ALA A 382 -32.24 -1.15 -4.65
CA ALA A 382 -33.56 -0.65 -4.27
C ALA A 382 -33.55 0.88 -4.43
N LEU A 383 -34.06 1.37 -5.56
CA LEU A 383 -34.11 2.80 -5.85
C LEU A 383 -35.36 3.43 -5.22
N GLN A 384 -35.18 4.59 -4.60
CA GLN A 384 -36.24 5.55 -4.29
C GLN A 384 -35.84 6.91 -4.86
N LEU A 385 -36.61 7.40 -5.83
CA LEU A 385 -36.44 8.71 -6.43
C LEU A 385 -37.69 9.55 -6.15
N VAL A 386 -37.50 10.79 -5.70
CA VAL A 386 -38.56 11.79 -5.56
C VAL A 386 -38.07 13.08 -6.19
N ALA A 387 -38.84 13.64 -7.13
CA ALA A 387 -38.58 14.95 -7.70
C ALA A 387 -39.85 15.82 -7.57
N ASP A 388 -39.76 16.82 -6.71
CA ASP A 388 -40.68 17.95 -6.60
C ASP A 388 -39.88 19.25 -6.87
N ASP A 389 -39.77 20.17 -5.91
CA ASP A 389 -38.90 21.36 -6.05
C ASP A 389 -37.40 21.00 -6.07
N ALA A 390 -37.05 19.79 -5.64
CA ALA A 390 -35.70 19.25 -5.77
C ALA A 390 -35.69 17.73 -5.99
N LEU A 391 -34.67 17.24 -6.68
CA LEU A 391 -34.41 15.81 -6.84
C LEU A 391 -33.81 15.23 -5.55
N ARG A 392 -34.39 14.13 -5.07
CA ARG A 392 -33.88 13.29 -3.99
C ARG A 392 -33.80 11.84 -4.45
N ILE A 393 -32.66 11.20 -4.22
CA ILE A 393 -32.41 9.80 -4.53
C ILE A 393 -31.89 9.11 -3.27
N ASN A 394 -32.49 7.98 -2.91
CA ASN A 394 -31.91 7.01 -1.99
C ASN A 394 -31.78 5.67 -2.72
N ALA A 395 -30.63 5.00 -2.58
CA ALA A 395 -30.34 3.77 -3.30
C ALA A 395 -29.44 2.85 -2.45
N ASP A 396 -29.91 1.62 -2.20
CA ASP A 396 -29.10 0.55 -1.59
C ASP A 396 -28.50 -0.32 -2.70
N ILE A 397 -27.26 -0.01 -3.08
CA ILE A 397 -26.59 -0.58 -4.27
C ILE A 397 -25.76 -1.80 -3.88
N ALA A 398 -26.03 -2.93 -4.52
CA ALA A 398 -25.11 -4.05 -4.61
C ALA A 398 -24.49 -4.07 -6.01
N ALA A 399 -23.16 -4.13 -6.11
CA ALA A 399 -22.42 -4.08 -7.36
C ALA A 399 -21.31 -5.13 -7.42
N THR A 400 -21.05 -5.65 -8.62
CA THR A 400 -19.91 -6.53 -8.92
C THR A 400 -19.26 -6.15 -10.25
N ALA A 401 -17.95 -6.34 -10.37
CA ALA A 401 -17.22 -6.29 -11.64
C ALA A 401 -16.35 -7.54 -11.74
N ALA A 402 -16.31 -8.17 -12.92
CA ALA A 402 -15.55 -9.41 -13.12
C ALA A 402 -14.04 -9.13 -13.27
N HIS A 403 -13.71 -8.01 -13.89
CA HIS A 403 -12.34 -7.55 -14.12
C HIS A 403 -12.22 -6.08 -13.78
N GLY A 404 -11.09 -5.69 -13.24
CA GLY A 404 -10.79 -4.35 -12.77
C GLY A 404 -9.31 -4.08 -12.93
N ALA A 405 -8.98 -2.89 -13.43
CA ALA A 405 -7.61 -2.43 -13.57
C ALA A 405 -7.50 -1.04 -12.94
N TRP A 406 -6.41 -0.81 -12.20
CA TRP A 406 -6.05 0.49 -11.66
C TRP A 406 -4.51 0.60 -11.67
N PRO A 407 -3.90 0.88 -12.83
CA PRO A 407 -2.46 0.74 -13.07
C PRO A 407 -1.64 1.88 -12.44
N LEU A 408 -1.73 2.04 -11.12
CA LEU A 408 -1.10 3.12 -10.35
C LEU A 408 0.43 3.21 -10.54
N PHE A 409 1.08 2.06 -10.76
CA PHE A 409 2.52 1.95 -11.03
C PHE A 409 2.84 1.72 -12.52
N GLY A 410 1.86 1.92 -13.41
CA GLY A 410 1.96 1.59 -14.82
C GLY A 410 1.84 0.09 -15.12
N PRO A 411 2.07 -0.32 -16.39
CA PRO A 411 2.06 -1.73 -16.79
C PRO A 411 3.30 -2.47 -16.27
N VAL A 412 3.23 -3.80 -16.30
CA VAL A 412 4.38 -4.69 -16.06
C VAL A 412 5.42 -4.47 -17.16
N ALA A 413 6.66 -4.21 -16.74
CA ALA A 413 7.84 -4.07 -17.59
C ALA A 413 8.69 -5.36 -17.55
N SER A 414 9.64 -5.49 -18.47
CA SER A 414 10.58 -6.63 -18.55
C SER A 414 11.63 -6.63 -17.44
N ASP A 415 11.86 -5.44 -16.90
CA ASP A 415 12.88 -4.99 -15.95
C ASP A 415 12.30 -4.79 -14.54
N ASP A 416 11.00 -5.04 -14.34
CA ASP A 416 10.40 -5.08 -13.01
C ASP A 416 10.96 -6.25 -12.20
N ILE A 417 11.40 -5.98 -10.98
CA ILE A 417 11.65 -7.04 -9.98
C ILE A 417 10.37 -7.90 -9.78
N PRO A 418 10.50 -9.20 -9.43
CA PRO A 418 9.37 -10.13 -9.43
C PRO A 418 8.17 -9.66 -8.58
N GLU A 419 8.42 -9.05 -7.42
CA GLU A 419 7.38 -8.59 -6.49
C GLU A 419 6.64 -7.37 -7.03
N LEU A 420 7.36 -6.45 -7.70
CA LEU A 420 6.76 -5.28 -8.36
C LEU A 420 5.93 -5.71 -9.58
N ALA A 421 6.43 -6.68 -10.36
CA ALA A 421 5.69 -7.26 -11.47
C ALA A 421 4.40 -7.93 -10.99
N GLU A 422 4.42 -8.69 -9.91
CA GLU A 422 3.22 -9.27 -9.29
C GLU A 422 2.29 -8.20 -8.70
N MET A 423 2.80 -7.11 -8.10
CA MET A 423 1.97 -6.01 -7.61
C MET A 423 1.25 -5.28 -8.75
N LYS A 424 1.95 -5.03 -9.86
CA LYS A 424 1.36 -4.49 -11.09
C LYS A 424 0.33 -5.43 -11.71
N ARG A 425 0.56 -6.76 -11.69
CA ARG A 425 -0.45 -7.76 -12.10
C ARG A 425 -1.68 -7.73 -11.19
N ALA A 426 -1.49 -7.61 -9.87
CA ALA A 426 -2.58 -7.55 -8.90
C ALA A 426 -3.49 -6.33 -9.10
N LEU A 427 -2.89 -5.19 -9.46
CA LEU A 427 -3.61 -3.97 -9.82
C LEU A 427 -4.14 -3.96 -11.27
N GLY A 428 -3.65 -4.85 -12.14
CA GLY A 428 -4.04 -4.93 -13.55
C GLY A 428 -5.25 -5.82 -13.84
N ASP A 429 -5.55 -6.81 -13.00
CA ASP A 429 -6.78 -7.61 -13.08
C ASP A 429 -7.28 -8.06 -11.69
N PHE A 430 -8.36 -7.45 -11.22
CA PHE A 430 -9.05 -7.82 -9.97
C PHE A 430 -10.57 -7.84 -10.12
N ALA A 431 -11.24 -8.80 -9.48
CA ALA A 431 -12.69 -8.79 -9.33
C ALA A 431 -13.12 -7.81 -8.22
N VAL A 432 -14.29 -7.17 -8.36
CA VAL A 432 -14.87 -6.27 -7.35
C VAL A 432 -16.20 -6.82 -6.86
N ALA A 433 -16.43 -6.81 -5.54
CA ALA A 433 -17.71 -7.09 -4.91
C ALA A 433 -18.03 -6.03 -3.85
N ALA A 434 -19.05 -5.20 -4.13
CA ALA A 434 -19.57 -4.16 -3.25
C ALA A 434 -21.02 -4.51 -2.85
N PRO A 435 -21.24 -5.30 -1.80
CA PRO A 435 -22.53 -5.96 -1.55
C PRO A 435 -23.62 -5.07 -0.91
N ALA A 436 -23.27 -3.91 -0.36
CA ALA A 436 -24.23 -2.91 0.12
C ALA A 436 -23.57 -1.54 0.29
N VAL A 437 -23.78 -0.65 -0.69
CA VAL A 437 -23.43 0.77 -0.65
C VAL A 437 -24.72 1.58 -0.60
N HIS A 438 -24.95 2.27 0.51
CA HIS A 438 -26.08 3.20 0.64
C HIS A 438 -25.67 4.55 0.04
N LEU A 439 -26.41 5.01 -0.97
CA LEU A 439 -26.21 6.28 -1.66
C LEU A 439 -27.43 7.19 -1.43
N THR A 440 -27.17 8.39 -0.92
CA THR A 440 -28.15 9.48 -0.82
C THR A 440 -27.69 10.65 -1.68
N VAL A 441 -28.59 11.20 -2.50
CA VAL A 441 -28.39 12.44 -3.28
C VAL A 441 -29.56 13.36 -3.01
N GLY A 442 -29.32 14.63 -2.74
CA GLY A 442 -30.39 15.60 -2.51
C GLY A 442 -29.91 17.05 -2.37
N PRO A 443 -30.78 17.95 -1.86
CA PRO A 443 -30.45 19.38 -1.65
C PRO A 443 -29.26 19.62 -0.72
N THR A 444 -28.98 18.68 0.19
CA THR A 444 -27.85 18.70 1.12
C THR A 444 -26.55 18.21 0.50
N GLY A 445 -26.58 17.71 -0.74
CA GLY A 445 -25.44 17.12 -1.44
C GLY A 445 -25.57 15.61 -1.67
N THR A 446 -24.43 14.96 -1.87
CA THR A 446 -24.29 13.52 -2.10
C THR A 446 -23.54 12.87 -0.94
N GLU A 447 -24.02 11.72 -0.47
CA GLU A 447 -23.40 10.92 0.59
C GLU A 447 -23.41 9.43 0.22
N ALA A 448 -22.29 8.74 0.44
CA ALA A 448 -22.19 7.29 0.27
C ALA A 448 -21.62 6.63 1.54
N ARG A 449 -22.27 5.55 1.99
CA ARG A 449 -21.86 4.73 3.14
C ARG A 449 -21.73 3.26 2.74
N LEU A 450 -20.73 2.56 3.28
CA LEU A 450 -20.62 1.11 3.11
C LEU A 450 -21.34 0.40 4.27
N SER A 451 -22.54 -0.11 4.00
CA SER A 451 -23.29 -0.91 4.99
C SER A 451 -22.71 -2.32 5.15
N ARG A 452 -21.88 -2.75 4.18
CA ARG A 452 -21.07 -3.98 4.23
C ARG A 452 -19.72 -3.73 3.56
N PRO A 453 -18.64 -4.46 3.93
CA PRO A 453 -17.33 -4.27 3.34
C PRO A 453 -17.31 -4.53 1.83
N VAL A 454 -16.60 -3.68 1.08
CA VAL A 454 -16.30 -3.88 -0.34
C VAL A 454 -15.02 -4.73 -0.43
N ARG A 455 -15.00 -5.73 -1.31
CA ARG A 455 -13.84 -6.60 -1.53
C ARG A 455 -13.33 -6.46 -2.97
N LEU A 456 -12.02 -6.36 -3.12
CA LEU A 456 -11.28 -6.45 -4.37
C LEU A 456 -10.42 -7.72 -4.27
N THR A 457 -10.52 -8.60 -5.27
CA THR A 457 -9.79 -9.88 -5.30
C THR A 457 -8.94 -9.93 -6.56
N PRO A 458 -7.62 -9.68 -6.45
CA PRO A 458 -6.69 -9.81 -7.56
C PRO A 458 -6.63 -11.22 -8.14
N ALA A 459 -6.44 -11.33 -9.45
CA ALA A 459 -6.33 -12.62 -10.15
C ALA A 459 -5.12 -13.46 -9.69
N ASN A 460 -4.06 -12.82 -9.20
CA ASN A 460 -2.88 -13.47 -8.61
C ASN A 460 -2.95 -13.66 -7.08
N GLY A 461 -4.14 -13.47 -6.48
CA GLY A 461 -4.44 -13.81 -5.09
C GLY A 461 -4.32 -12.64 -4.10
N GLY A 462 -4.62 -12.94 -2.84
CA GLY A 462 -4.89 -11.92 -1.81
C GLY A 462 -6.31 -11.33 -1.92
N VAL A 463 -6.68 -10.50 -0.95
CA VAL A 463 -7.97 -9.79 -0.92
C VAL A 463 -7.75 -8.43 -0.28
N LEU A 464 -8.14 -7.36 -0.95
CA LEU A 464 -8.20 -6.01 -0.39
C LEU A 464 -9.65 -5.72 0.00
N THR A 465 -9.89 -5.34 1.25
CA THR A 465 -11.21 -5.08 1.82
C THR A 465 -11.30 -3.63 2.28
N LEU A 466 -12.27 -2.88 1.77
CA LEU A 466 -12.61 -1.54 2.26
C LEU A 466 -13.78 -1.64 3.24
N THR A 467 -13.62 -1.07 4.41
CA THR A 467 -14.63 -1.04 5.49
C THR A 467 -15.06 0.40 5.79
N ALA A 468 -16.32 0.55 6.20
CA ALA A 468 -16.82 1.82 6.71
C ALA A 468 -16.19 2.17 8.05
N VAL A 469 -16.10 3.48 8.29
CA VAL A 469 -15.84 4.08 9.60
C VAL A 469 -17.06 4.95 9.98
N ALA A 470 -17.00 5.72 11.07
CA ALA A 470 -18.14 6.53 11.53
C ALA A 470 -18.58 7.60 10.50
N THR A 471 -17.61 8.23 9.84
CA THR A 471 -17.80 9.17 8.72
C THR A 471 -18.18 8.41 7.45
N PRO A 472 -19.03 8.97 6.56
CA PRO A 472 -19.25 8.45 5.21
C PRO A 472 -17.94 8.17 4.45
N VAL A 473 -17.95 7.16 3.59
CA VAL A 473 -16.81 6.91 2.70
C VAL A 473 -16.68 7.99 1.64
N PHE A 474 -17.80 8.64 1.29
CA PHE A 474 -17.83 9.86 0.49
C PHE A 474 -18.98 10.77 0.95
N SER A 475 -18.73 12.07 1.01
CA SER A 475 -19.71 13.13 1.24
C SER A 475 -19.27 14.39 0.48
N ALA A 476 -20.21 15.01 -0.23
CA ALA A 476 -20.00 16.23 -1.01
C ALA A 476 -21.22 17.14 -0.88
N ALA A 477 -21.03 18.36 -0.36
CA ALA A 477 -22.05 19.40 -0.44
C ALA A 477 -22.28 19.83 -1.92
N PRO A 478 -23.43 20.44 -2.28
CA PRO A 478 -23.68 20.86 -3.65
C PRO A 478 -22.58 21.77 -4.21
N GLY A 479 -22.04 21.43 -5.38
CA GLY A 479 -20.94 22.18 -6.01
C GLY A 479 -19.56 22.02 -5.36
N GLN A 480 -19.39 21.09 -4.42
CA GLN A 480 -18.08 20.73 -3.83
C GLN A 480 -17.60 19.37 -4.35
N LEU A 481 -16.28 19.18 -4.45
CA LEU A 481 -15.69 17.93 -4.93
C LEU A 481 -15.83 16.76 -3.95
N GLY A 482 -15.94 17.05 -2.65
CA GLY A 482 -16.19 16.06 -1.60
C GLY A 482 -14.97 15.28 -1.12
N GLY A 483 -15.22 14.43 -0.13
CA GLY A 483 -14.23 13.61 0.56
C GLY A 483 -14.89 12.66 1.56
N GLY A 484 -14.11 11.97 2.39
CA GLY A 484 -14.66 11.04 3.36
C GLY A 484 -13.60 10.39 4.25
N ALA A 485 -13.92 9.24 4.81
CA ALA A 485 -12.98 8.41 5.55
C ALA A 485 -13.29 6.92 5.34
N LEU A 486 -12.26 6.07 5.42
CA LEU A 486 -12.37 4.63 5.19
C LEU A 486 -11.24 3.87 5.89
N SER A 487 -11.37 2.55 6.02
CA SER A 487 -10.27 1.69 6.43
C SER A 487 -10.07 0.59 5.38
N ILE A 488 -8.81 0.31 5.05
CA ILE A 488 -8.41 -0.71 4.09
C ILE A 488 -7.65 -1.80 4.84
N THR A 489 -8.01 -3.05 4.62
CA THR A 489 -7.19 -4.21 5.02
C THR A 489 -6.87 -5.07 3.80
N ALA A 490 -5.62 -5.48 3.64
CA ALA A 490 -5.17 -6.37 2.58
C ALA A 490 -4.61 -7.66 3.18
N THR A 491 -5.01 -8.82 2.66
CA THR A 491 -4.41 -10.12 3.01
C THR A 491 -3.34 -10.47 1.97
N ARG A 492 -2.21 -11.03 2.41
CA ARG A 492 -1.08 -11.39 1.55
C ARG A 492 -1.51 -12.17 0.29
N GLY A 493 -1.06 -11.71 -0.87
CA GLY A 493 -1.15 -12.37 -2.17
C GLY A 493 0.23 -12.38 -2.85
N LYS A 494 0.33 -12.81 -4.11
CA LYS A 494 1.64 -12.84 -4.81
C LYS A 494 2.28 -11.46 -5.02
N GLY A 495 1.46 -10.41 -5.12
CA GLY A 495 1.90 -9.02 -5.21
C GLY A 495 1.09 -8.05 -4.35
N LEU A 496 0.21 -8.57 -3.50
CA LEU A 496 -0.57 -7.77 -2.56
C LEU A 496 0.03 -7.92 -1.16
N PRO A 497 0.52 -6.84 -0.52
CA PRO A 497 1.07 -6.91 0.83
C PRO A 497 -0.01 -7.27 1.85
N GLU A 498 0.40 -7.83 2.98
CA GLU A 498 -0.47 -7.85 4.15
C GLU A 498 -0.48 -6.45 4.75
N ALA A 499 -1.62 -5.75 4.77
CA ALA A 499 -1.65 -4.36 5.19
C ALA A 499 -2.92 -3.98 5.94
N THR A 500 -2.81 -2.97 6.81
CA THR A 500 -3.94 -2.26 7.41
C THR A 500 -3.65 -0.76 7.28
N VAL A 501 -4.53 -0.05 6.59
CA VAL A 501 -4.42 1.39 6.32
C VAL A 501 -5.71 2.07 6.77
N ALA A 502 -5.64 2.81 7.87
CA ALA A 502 -6.71 3.68 8.30
C ALA A 502 -6.58 5.02 7.55
N VAL A 503 -7.64 5.45 6.86
CA VAL A 503 -7.72 6.73 6.14
C VAL A 503 -8.78 7.59 6.83
N PRO A 504 -8.45 8.24 7.98
CA PRO A 504 -9.39 9.05 8.75
C PRO A 504 -9.91 10.28 7.99
N ARG A 505 -9.21 10.72 6.93
CA ARG A 505 -9.64 11.81 6.06
C ARG A 505 -9.04 11.67 4.67
N TRP A 506 -9.88 11.76 3.65
CA TRP A 506 -9.47 12.02 2.28
C TRP A 506 -10.39 13.06 1.63
N SER A 507 -9.93 13.75 0.59
CA SER A 507 -10.71 14.73 -0.17
C SER A 507 -10.22 14.83 -1.60
N LEU A 508 -11.14 14.99 -2.55
CA LEU A 508 -10.83 15.41 -3.90
C LEU A 508 -10.40 16.88 -3.92
N THR A 509 -9.57 17.24 -4.89
CA THR A 509 -9.11 18.59 -5.22
C THR A 509 -9.20 18.81 -6.73
N PRO A 510 -9.19 20.06 -7.25
CA PRO A 510 -9.30 20.30 -8.69
C PRO A 510 -8.19 19.65 -9.54
N ALA A 511 -7.06 19.29 -8.92
CA ALA A 511 -5.90 18.67 -9.57
C ALA A 511 -5.70 17.18 -9.22
N GLY A 512 -6.54 16.60 -8.35
CA GLY A 512 -6.35 15.24 -7.84
C GLY A 512 -7.01 15.02 -6.47
N PHE A 513 -6.24 14.61 -5.46
CA PHE A 513 -6.76 14.32 -4.12
C PHE A 513 -5.69 14.44 -3.03
N PHE A 514 -6.10 14.49 -1.77
CA PHE A 514 -5.24 14.15 -0.63
C PHE A 514 -5.90 13.12 0.29
N ALA A 515 -5.08 12.33 0.97
CA ALA A 515 -5.50 11.36 1.97
C ALA A 515 -4.51 11.35 3.15
N ASP A 516 -5.02 11.61 4.35
CA ASP A 516 -4.30 11.40 5.61
C ASP A 516 -4.46 9.92 6.00
N LEU A 517 -3.35 9.24 6.32
CA LEU A 517 -3.33 7.79 6.57
C LEU A 517 -2.42 7.38 7.75
N ASP A 518 -2.80 6.31 8.45
CA ASP A 518 -1.96 5.49 9.35
C ASP A 518 -1.91 4.09 8.75
N ALA A 519 -0.71 3.61 8.41
CA ALA A 519 -0.49 2.37 7.69
C ALA A 519 0.49 1.45 8.42
N ARG A 520 0.13 0.17 8.46
CA ARG A 520 1.03 -0.95 8.75
C ARG A 520 1.00 -1.88 7.55
N ALA A 521 2.16 -2.25 7.04
CA ALA A 521 2.29 -3.21 5.95
C ALA A 521 3.38 -4.24 6.28
N ALA A 522 3.18 -5.48 5.82
CA ALA A 522 4.16 -6.56 5.84
C ALA A 522 4.20 -7.19 4.44
N LEU A 523 5.38 -7.21 3.85
CA LEU A 523 5.64 -7.65 2.48
C LEU A 523 7.04 -8.22 2.35
N ASP A 524 7.28 -8.85 1.21
CA ASP A 524 8.62 -9.19 0.72
C ASP A 524 8.82 -8.33 -0.54
N PHE A 525 9.99 -7.70 -0.72
CA PHE A 525 10.22 -6.76 -1.83
C PHE A 525 11.70 -6.63 -2.21
N GLY A 526 12.06 -7.10 -3.40
CA GLY A 526 13.46 -7.18 -3.82
C GLY A 526 14.26 -8.01 -2.83
N LEU A 527 15.41 -7.48 -2.38
CA LEU A 527 16.27 -8.14 -1.40
C LEU A 527 15.64 -8.25 0.01
N ALA A 528 14.61 -7.45 0.34
CA ALA A 528 14.08 -7.36 1.70
C ALA A 528 12.97 -8.39 1.97
N GLN A 529 13.31 -9.45 2.70
CA GLN A 529 12.39 -10.50 3.12
C GLN A 529 11.82 -10.22 4.52
N GLY A 530 10.51 -10.42 4.69
CA GLY A 530 9.80 -10.11 5.93
C GLY A 530 9.83 -8.63 6.29
N LEU A 531 9.83 -7.74 5.29
CA LEU A 531 9.79 -6.30 5.46
C LEU A 531 8.46 -5.91 6.13
N THR A 532 8.53 -5.25 7.29
CA THR A 532 7.39 -4.55 7.90
C THR A 532 7.65 -3.06 7.91
N VAL A 533 6.60 -2.27 7.65
CA VAL A 533 6.63 -0.81 7.63
C VAL A 533 5.47 -0.28 8.46
N ARG A 534 5.77 0.70 9.33
CA ARG A 534 4.78 1.46 10.10
C ARG A 534 4.97 2.94 9.82
N THR A 535 3.98 3.56 9.18
CA THR A 535 4.05 4.96 8.77
C THR A 535 2.71 5.65 8.98
N ALA A 536 2.73 6.96 9.21
CA ALA A 536 1.57 7.81 9.17
C ALA A 536 1.92 9.07 8.39
N GLY A 537 0.99 9.63 7.62
CA GLY A 537 1.32 10.77 6.77
C GLY A 537 0.20 11.18 5.84
N ARG A 538 0.52 12.10 4.93
CA ARG A 538 -0.37 12.58 3.88
C ARG A 538 0.14 12.12 2.52
N LEU A 539 -0.71 11.36 1.84
CA LEU A 539 -0.62 11.09 0.41
C LEU A 539 -1.32 12.23 -0.34
N THR A 540 -0.69 12.83 -1.34
CA THR A 540 -1.27 13.88 -2.19
C THR A 540 -1.00 13.59 -3.65
N SER A 541 -2.03 13.64 -4.49
CA SER A 541 -1.94 13.60 -5.94
C SER A 541 -2.39 14.94 -6.52
N ALA A 542 -1.55 15.52 -7.39
CA ALA A 542 -1.83 16.78 -8.08
C ALA A 542 -1.19 16.76 -9.47
N ASN A 543 -2.00 16.85 -10.53
CA ASN A 543 -1.56 16.81 -11.94
C ASN A 543 -0.63 15.60 -12.21
N THR A 544 -1.16 14.39 -12.02
CA THR A 544 -0.48 13.07 -12.10
C THR A 544 0.71 12.82 -11.16
N ARG A 545 1.38 13.86 -10.64
CA ARG A 545 2.40 13.72 -9.59
C ARG A 545 1.77 13.25 -8.28
N LEU A 546 2.35 12.22 -7.68
CA LEU A 546 1.96 11.69 -6.37
C LEU A 546 3.09 11.91 -5.36
N THR A 547 2.76 12.35 -4.14
CA THR A 547 3.72 12.64 -3.07
C THR A 547 3.25 12.06 -1.75
N PHE A 548 4.17 11.50 -0.97
CA PHE A 548 3.92 11.05 0.39
C PHE A 548 4.81 11.83 1.36
N SER A 549 4.18 12.49 2.33
CA SER A 549 4.86 13.26 3.37
C SER A 549 4.44 12.77 4.74
N THR A 550 5.40 12.41 5.59
CA THR A 550 5.15 12.00 6.99
C THR A 550 5.53 13.14 7.94
N PRO A 551 4.78 13.38 9.05
CA PRO A 551 5.17 14.36 10.07
C PRO A 551 6.27 13.85 11.02
N GLY A 552 6.62 12.57 10.96
CA GLY A 552 7.62 11.94 11.84
C GLY A 552 8.28 10.71 11.22
N CYS A 553 9.13 10.01 11.96
CA CYS A 553 9.87 8.88 11.41
C CYS A 553 8.98 7.63 11.22
N SER A 554 9.12 6.98 10.07
CA SER A 554 8.44 5.72 9.74
C SER A 554 9.32 4.55 10.19
N ALA A 555 8.83 3.70 11.08
CA ALA A 555 9.60 2.55 11.55
C ALA A 555 9.54 1.41 10.52
N PHE A 556 10.66 0.72 10.33
CA PHE A 556 10.75 -0.46 9.47
C PHE A 556 11.55 -1.59 10.13
N THR A 557 11.26 -2.82 9.72
CA THR A 557 12.06 -4.01 10.05
C THR A 557 12.14 -4.91 8.82
N ALA A 558 13.25 -5.58 8.56
CA ALA A 558 13.31 -6.72 7.65
C ALA A 558 13.96 -7.89 8.37
N ARG A 559 13.42 -9.10 8.19
CA ARG A 559 13.97 -10.33 8.79
C ARG A 559 15.34 -10.64 8.20
N LEU A 560 15.46 -10.43 6.88
CA LEU A 560 16.63 -10.75 6.09
C LEU A 560 16.70 -9.77 4.90
N LEU A 561 17.91 -9.28 4.60
CA LEU A 561 18.28 -8.78 3.29
C LEU A 561 19.02 -9.92 2.59
N GLU A 562 18.38 -10.48 1.59
CA GLU A 562 18.84 -11.64 0.83
C GLU A 562 19.96 -11.18 -0.12
N LEU A 563 21.19 -11.52 0.22
CA LEU A 563 22.44 -11.15 -0.43
C LEU A 563 23.33 -12.39 -0.71
N GLY A 564 22.71 -13.57 -0.68
CA GLY A 564 23.38 -14.88 -0.81
C GLY A 564 24.22 -15.19 0.43
N GLU A 565 25.46 -15.61 0.22
CA GLU A 565 26.41 -15.87 1.33
C GLU A 565 26.71 -14.61 2.18
N ASN A 566 26.33 -13.41 1.72
CA ASN A 566 26.50 -12.14 2.44
C ASN A 566 25.21 -11.63 3.10
N ASP A 567 24.25 -12.52 3.35
CA ASP A 567 22.96 -12.22 3.99
C ASP A 567 23.08 -11.34 5.25
N VAL A 568 22.18 -10.35 5.37
CA VAL A 568 22.11 -9.44 6.53
C VAL A 568 20.77 -9.61 7.24
N SER A 569 20.79 -10.06 8.50
CA SER A 569 19.57 -10.37 9.27
C SER A 569 19.18 -9.26 10.26
N ASP A 570 17.95 -9.37 10.78
CA ASP A 570 17.46 -8.57 11.92
C ASP A 570 17.59 -7.06 11.72
N VAL A 571 17.33 -6.61 10.49
CA VAL A 571 17.39 -5.19 10.14
C VAL A 571 16.21 -4.47 10.77
N ALA A 572 16.46 -3.41 11.50
CA ALA A 572 15.44 -2.57 12.11
C ALA A 572 15.90 -1.12 12.17
N GLY A 573 14.98 -0.17 12.07
CA GLY A 573 15.30 1.24 12.20
C GLY A 573 14.12 2.15 11.88
N GLN A 574 14.43 3.43 11.63
CA GLN A 574 13.43 4.42 11.26
C GLN A 574 13.89 5.26 10.06
N LEU A 575 12.94 5.65 9.20
CA LEU A 575 13.14 6.56 8.09
C LEU A 575 12.35 7.85 8.32
N CYS A 576 13.08 8.92 8.65
CA CYS A 576 12.58 10.24 8.97
C CYS A 576 12.42 11.12 7.71
N PRO A 577 11.43 12.02 7.68
CA PRO A 577 11.22 12.93 6.56
C PRO A 577 12.37 13.93 6.43
N PRO A 578 12.71 14.35 5.20
CA PRO A 578 13.56 15.51 4.95
C PRO A 578 12.72 16.79 5.05
N ALA A 579 13.24 17.94 4.60
CA ALA A 579 12.48 19.18 4.48
C ALA A 579 11.38 19.16 3.38
N GLY A 580 11.04 18.00 2.82
CA GLY A 580 10.10 17.82 1.71
C GLY A 580 9.46 16.43 1.72
N PRO A 581 8.81 15.99 0.62
CA PRO A 581 8.18 14.67 0.57
C PRO A 581 9.18 13.55 0.80
N LEU A 582 8.78 12.54 1.58
CA LEU A 582 9.53 11.30 1.76
C LEU A 582 9.57 10.49 0.47
N VAL A 583 8.43 10.41 -0.24
CA VAL A 583 8.31 9.76 -1.55
C VAL A 583 7.69 10.73 -2.54
N THR A 584 8.19 10.74 -3.78
CA THR A 584 7.57 11.39 -4.95
C THR A 584 7.50 10.38 -6.10
N VAL A 585 6.39 10.34 -6.82
CA VAL A 585 6.18 9.53 -8.03
C VAL A 585 5.70 10.47 -9.13
N ASP A 586 6.34 10.43 -10.30
CA ASP A 586 6.15 11.39 -11.39
C ASP A 586 6.50 10.71 -12.73
N ASP A 587 5.62 10.80 -13.73
CA ASP A 587 5.77 10.19 -15.07
C ASP A 587 6.18 8.69 -15.13
N GLY A 588 5.97 7.95 -14.02
CA GLY A 588 6.34 6.54 -13.87
C GLY A 588 7.74 6.30 -13.27
N GLY A 589 8.50 7.36 -12.99
CA GLY A 589 9.65 7.31 -12.09
C GLY A 589 9.22 7.56 -10.64
N TRP A 590 10.05 7.12 -9.69
CA TRP A 590 9.83 7.34 -8.27
C TRP A 590 11.12 7.73 -7.56
N HIS A 591 10.98 8.46 -6.46
CA HIS A 591 12.09 9.00 -5.71
C HIS A 591 11.79 9.00 -4.21
N VAL A 592 12.73 8.53 -3.39
CA VAL A 592 12.69 8.55 -1.93
C VAL A 592 13.82 9.43 -1.38
N ARG A 593 13.52 10.44 -0.56
CA ARG A 593 14.51 11.19 0.24
C ARG A 593 14.15 11.05 1.70
N GLY A 594 15.11 10.71 2.55
CA GLY A 594 14.89 10.68 4.00
C GLY A 594 16.19 10.70 4.79
N ARG A 595 16.05 10.69 6.11
CA ARG A 595 17.15 10.38 7.04
C ARG A 595 16.87 9.07 7.73
N PHE A 596 17.79 8.12 7.67
CA PHE A 596 17.68 6.92 8.50
C PHE A 596 18.24 7.22 9.90
N ALA A 597 17.63 6.64 10.93
CA ALA A 597 18.02 6.84 12.33
C ALA A 597 17.82 5.55 13.14
N GLY A 598 18.69 5.35 14.12
CA GLY A 598 18.66 4.16 14.99
C GLY A 598 18.69 2.82 14.23
N VAL A 599 19.33 2.75 13.06
CA VAL A 599 19.37 1.52 12.27
C VAL A 599 20.32 0.51 12.91
N SER A 600 19.83 -0.73 13.07
CA SER A 600 20.61 -1.89 13.49
C SER A 600 20.44 -3.04 12.52
N ALA A 601 21.49 -3.84 12.35
CA ALA A 601 21.50 -5.03 11.50
C ALA A 601 22.55 -6.03 12.00
N ALA A 602 22.34 -7.32 11.77
CA ALA A 602 23.36 -8.35 11.96
C ALA A 602 23.94 -8.76 10.60
N ALA A 603 25.26 -8.93 10.53
CA ALA A 603 25.99 -9.43 9.37
C ALA A 603 26.72 -10.72 9.78
N PRO A 604 26.04 -11.89 9.77
CA PRO A 604 26.61 -13.15 10.23
C PRO A 604 27.88 -13.55 9.48
N PHE A 605 27.97 -13.26 8.18
CA PHE A 605 29.12 -13.53 7.31
C PHE A 605 30.42 -12.77 7.68
N LEU A 606 30.32 -11.73 8.53
CA LEU A 606 31.45 -11.01 9.12
C LEU A 606 31.64 -11.32 10.62
N GLU A 607 30.74 -12.12 11.20
CA GLU A 607 30.47 -12.20 12.63
C GLU A 607 30.35 -10.80 13.27
N ALA A 608 29.57 -9.89 12.66
CA ALA A 608 29.49 -8.49 13.08
C ALA A 608 28.04 -8.02 13.27
N ARG A 609 27.86 -7.00 14.12
CA ARG A 609 26.57 -6.32 14.33
C ARG A 609 26.72 -4.81 14.19
N ILE A 610 25.88 -4.22 13.36
CA ILE A 610 25.72 -2.77 13.19
C ILE A 610 24.62 -2.29 14.14
N ALA A 611 24.84 -1.18 14.83
CA ALA A 611 23.90 -0.54 15.72
C ALA A 611 23.99 0.98 15.61
N ASP A 612 22.93 1.68 16.02
CA ASP A 612 22.91 3.14 16.15
C ASP A 612 23.33 3.87 14.85
N ALA A 613 22.97 3.30 13.69
CA ALA A 613 23.33 3.86 12.40
C ALA A 613 22.35 4.97 11.97
N GLU A 614 22.89 6.14 11.65
CA GLU A 614 22.17 7.35 11.29
C GLU A 614 22.78 8.04 10.07
N GLY A 615 21.95 8.74 9.29
CA GLY A 615 22.42 9.40 8.08
C GLY A 615 21.32 9.80 7.10
N SER A 616 21.71 10.17 5.88
CA SER A 616 20.77 10.52 4.80
C SER A 616 20.69 9.43 3.73
N LEU A 617 19.48 9.18 3.20
CA LEU A 617 19.21 8.24 2.13
C LEU A 617 18.50 8.94 0.97
N THR A 618 18.98 8.70 -0.25
CA THR A 618 18.26 8.97 -1.50
C THR A 618 18.12 7.68 -2.30
N VAL A 619 16.95 7.44 -2.88
CA VAL A 619 16.72 6.34 -3.81
C VAL A 619 15.95 6.86 -5.01
N ASP A 620 16.47 6.65 -6.22
CA ASP A 620 15.84 6.99 -7.50
C ASP A 620 15.53 5.69 -8.25
N GLY A 621 14.26 5.49 -8.63
CA GLY A 621 13.83 4.42 -9.52
C GLY A 621 13.26 4.98 -10.81
N SER A 622 13.74 4.50 -11.95
CA SER A 622 13.27 4.93 -13.26
C SER A 622 12.05 4.12 -13.73
N LYS A 623 11.44 4.57 -14.83
CA LYS A 623 10.36 3.84 -15.53
C LYS A 623 10.84 2.55 -16.23
N GLY A 624 12.15 2.40 -16.43
CA GLY A 624 12.79 1.24 -17.05
C GLY A 624 13.67 0.44 -16.07
N GLY A 625 13.22 0.32 -14.82
CA GLY A 625 13.81 -0.57 -13.82
C GLY A 625 15.09 -0.06 -13.16
N ASP A 626 15.88 0.80 -13.82
CA ASP A 626 17.12 1.36 -13.26
C ASP A 626 16.89 1.94 -11.84
N LEU A 627 17.56 1.32 -10.87
CA LEU A 627 17.61 1.74 -9.47
C LEU A 627 18.96 2.40 -9.18
N THR A 628 18.94 3.56 -8.55
CA THR A 628 20.14 4.12 -7.90
C THR A 628 19.85 4.48 -6.46
N LEU A 629 20.81 4.20 -5.58
CA LEU A 629 20.74 4.49 -4.15
C LEU A 629 22.00 5.28 -3.77
N SER A 630 21.84 6.30 -2.93
CA SER A 630 22.97 6.90 -2.21
C SER A 630 22.61 7.03 -0.73
N ALA A 631 23.49 6.54 0.13
CA ALA A 631 23.38 6.63 1.57
C ALA A 631 24.65 7.28 2.12
N ARG A 632 24.50 8.31 2.95
CA ARG A 632 25.59 8.88 3.74
C ARG A 632 25.40 8.47 5.18
N VAL A 633 26.30 7.65 5.71
CA VAL A 633 26.36 7.26 7.12
C VAL A 633 27.09 8.37 7.89
N GLU A 634 26.36 9.10 8.71
CA GLU A 634 26.91 10.16 9.57
C GLU A 634 27.45 9.58 10.88
N GLN A 635 26.86 8.48 11.35
CA GLN A 635 27.30 7.70 12.48
C GLN A 635 26.80 6.25 12.31
N ALA A 636 27.58 5.27 12.74
CA ALA A 636 27.15 3.91 13.03
C ALA A 636 28.14 3.26 14.01
N THR A 637 27.69 2.31 14.82
CA THR A 637 28.57 1.50 15.70
C THR A 637 28.64 0.07 15.19
N VAL A 638 29.85 -0.44 14.94
CA VAL A 638 30.10 -1.86 14.64
C VAL A 638 30.62 -2.55 15.89
N ARG A 639 30.05 -3.71 16.20
CA ARG A 639 30.43 -4.57 17.31
C ARG A 639 30.72 -5.97 16.78
N ASP A 640 31.75 -6.60 17.32
CA ASP A 640 32.01 -8.01 17.05
C ASP A 640 30.91 -8.89 17.68
N ALA A 641 30.45 -9.89 16.93
CA ALA A 641 29.49 -10.91 17.33
C ALA A 641 30.11 -12.31 17.40
N ALA A 642 31.42 -12.45 17.11
CA ALA A 642 32.16 -13.70 17.31
C ALA A 642 32.14 -14.14 18.79
N ALA A 643 32.25 -15.45 19.02
CA ALA A 643 32.23 -16.04 20.37
C ALA A 643 33.36 -15.50 21.28
N THR A 644 34.53 -15.24 20.70
CA THR A 644 35.62 -14.47 21.31
C THR A 644 35.73 -13.14 20.58
N ARG A 645 35.53 -12.03 21.29
CA ARG A 645 35.63 -10.68 20.72
C ARG A 645 37.04 -10.42 20.16
N ARG A 646 37.15 -10.18 18.86
CA ARG A 646 38.38 -9.84 18.12
C ARG A 646 38.68 -8.35 18.20
N PHE A 647 37.66 -7.49 18.22
CA PHE A 647 37.79 -6.02 18.28
C PHE A 647 36.79 -5.36 19.24
N ASN A 648 37.16 -4.23 19.83
CA ASN A 648 36.26 -3.39 20.64
C ASN A 648 35.32 -2.56 19.74
N PRO A 649 34.17 -2.07 20.24
CA PRO A 649 33.21 -1.33 19.42
C PRO A 649 33.83 -0.16 18.66
N LEU A 650 33.62 -0.13 17.33
CA LEU A 650 34.16 0.89 16.43
C LEU A 650 33.04 1.78 15.89
N THR A 651 33.34 3.05 15.63
CA THR A 651 32.42 3.98 14.96
C THR A 651 32.76 4.09 13.47
N LEU A 652 31.75 4.04 12.61
CA LEU A 652 31.87 4.25 11.16
C LEU A 652 31.19 5.56 10.73
N THR A 653 31.81 6.25 9.78
CA THR A 653 31.22 7.37 9.03
C THR A 653 31.60 7.25 7.56
N GLY A 654 30.71 7.53 6.61
CA GLY A 654 31.04 7.31 5.21
C GLY A 654 29.87 7.40 4.24
N THR A 655 30.01 6.74 3.09
CA THR A 655 28.98 6.68 2.05
C THR A 655 28.88 5.29 1.46
N ALA A 656 27.66 4.86 1.14
CA ALA A 656 27.35 3.71 0.30
C ALA A 656 26.49 4.13 -0.88
N GLY A 657 26.57 3.39 -1.98
CA GLY A 657 25.70 3.62 -3.13
C GLY A 657 25.51 2.39 -4.00
N LEU A 658 24.39 2.36 -4.72
CA LEU A 658 24.05 1.39 -5.75
C LEU A 658 23.84 2.14 -7.06
N ALA A 659 24.46 1.68 -8.15
CA ALA A 659 24.11 2.10 -9.50
C ALA A 659 24.45 0.99 -10.50
N LYS A 660 23.53 0.68 -11.42
CA LYS A 660 23.71 -0.37 -12.45
C LYS A 660 24.15 -1.71 -11.83
N GLU A 661 23.41 -2.16 -10.82
CA GLU A 661 23.71 -3.36 -10.01
C GLU A 661 25.07 -3.37 -9.28
N GLN A 662 25.85 -2.29 -9.30
CA GLN A 662 27.11 -2.19 -8.57
C GLN A 662 26.91 -1.48 -7.24
N TRP A 663 27.10 -2.22 -6.16
CA TRP A 663 27.21 -1.70 -4.80
C TRP A 663 28.64 -1.22 -4.54
N THR A 664 28.75 -0.03 -3.98
CA THR A 664 30.02 0.57 -3.55
C THR A 664 29.88 1.17 -2.16
N GLY A 665 30.95 1.18 -1.37
CA GLY A 665 30.97 1.83 -0.07
C GLY A 665 32.37 2.26 0.33
N ALA A 666 32.47 3.36 1.08
CA ALA A 666 33.71 3.84 1.67
C ALA A 666 33.39 4.42 3.05
N PHE A 667 34.02 3.86 4.09
CA PHE A 667 33.75 4.18 5.49
C PHE A 667 35.04 4.43 6.25
N ASP A 668 35.17 5.64 6.81
CA ASP A 668 36.22 5.95 7.76
C ASP A 668 35.85 5.36 9.14
N VAL A 669 36.82 4.71 9.77
CA VAL A 669 36.68 3.95 11.02
C VAL A 669 37.38 4.70 12.15
N ALA A 670 36.80 4.71 13.35
CA ALA A 670 37.42 5.27 14.56
C ALA A 670 37.12 4.43 15.81
N SER A 671 37.99 4.55 16.82
CA SER A 671 37.74 4.11 18.21
C SER A 671 37.76 5.32 19.12
N GLY A 672 36.59 5.67 19.67
CA GLY A 672 36.39 6.90 20.42
C GLY A 672 36.68 8.14 19.57
N LYS A 673 37.78 8.84 19.90
CA LYS A 673 38.25 10.03 19.15
C LYS A 673 39.41 9.72 18.18
N ASN A 674 39.90 8.49 18.17
CA ASN A 674 41.10 8.10 17.42
C ASN A 674 40.68 7.55 16.05
N PRO A 675 41.04 8.21 14.92
CA PRO A 675 40.81 7.65 13.59
C PRO A 675 41.69 6.40 13.43
N LEU A 676 41.10 5.34 12.89
CA LEU A 676 41.73 4.03 12.74
C LEU A 676 42.01 3.62 11.31
N GLY A 677 41.35 4.21 10.30
CA GLY A 677 41.51 3.76 8.91
C GLY A 677 40.26 3.89 8.07
N ARG A 678 40.25 3.14 6.97
CA ARG A 678 39.13 3.06 6.03
C ARG A 678 38.77 1.62 5.70
N ILE A 679 37.48 1.40 5.45
CA ILE A 679 36.89 0.20 4.87
C ILE A 679 36.31 0.59 3.51
N GLU A 680 36.62 -0.17 2.46
CA GLU A 680 36.03 0.02 1.12
C GLU A 680 35.30 -1.26 0.70
N LEU A 681 34.09 -1.11 0.15
CA LEU A 681 33.19 -2.18 -0.26
C LEU A 681 32.94 -2.07 -1.76
N HIS A 682 33.05 -3.19 -2.48
CA HIS A 682 32.67 -3.29 -3.89
C HIS A 682 31.96 -4.62 -4.14
N ASN A 683 30.76 -4.59 -4.72
CA ASN A 683 30.02 -5.80 -5.07
C ASN A 683 29.24 -5.62 -6.37
N ASN A 684 29.36 -6.58 -7.28
CA ASN A 684 28.63 -6.62 -8.54
C ASN A 684 27.43 -7.57 -8.40
N GLY A 685 26.22 -7.03 -8.35
CA GLY A 685 24.97 -7.78 -8.24
C GLY A 685 24.62 -8.62 -9.47
N ILE A 686 25.26 -8.41 -10.62
CA ILE A 686 25.04 -9.24 -11.83
C ILE A 686 25.83 -10.55 -11.75
N THR A 687 27.02 -10.51 -11.14
CA THR A 687 27.89 -11.69 -10.98
C THR A 687 27.92 -12.21 -9.55
N GLU A 688 27.12 -11.61 -8.66
CA GLU A 688 27.02 -11.92 -7.23
C GLU A 688 28.40 -12.05 -6.55
N SER A 689 29.35 -11.20 -6.98
CA SER A 689 30.75 -11.27 -6.57
C SER A 689 31.32 -9.90 -6.22
N GLY A 690 32.20 -9.90 -5.23
CA GLY A 690 32.67 -8.67 -4.61
C GLY A 690 33.73 -8.89 -3.54
N GLY A 691 34.02 -7.83 -2.81
CA GLY A 691 34.94 -7.84 -1.69
C GLY A 691 34.86 -6.59 -0.83
N LEU A 692 35.45 -6.70 0.35
CA LEU A 692 35.60 -5.62 1.33
C LEU A 692 37.07 -5.53 1.72
N THR A 693 37.68 -4.36 1.56
CA THR A 693 39.06 -4.09 2.00
C THR A 693 39.06 -3.27 3.27
N ILE A 694 40.10 -3.44 4.08
CA ILE A 694 40.35 -2.72 5.32
C ILE A 694 41.80 -2.23 5.28
N ASP A 695 42.03 -0.95 5.54
CA ASP A 695 43.38 -0.40 5.71
C ASP A 695 43.39 0.60 6.85
N THR A 696 44.21 0.33 7.88
CA THR A 696 44.33 1.24 9.02
C THR A 696 45.27 2.43 8.76
N GLY A 697 46.04 2.38 7.67
CA GLY A 697 47.26 3.17 7.59
C GLY A 697 48.21 2.84 8.75
N LEU A 698 49.15 3.75 9.03
CA LEU A 698 50.13 3.55 10.11
C LEU A 698 49.61 4.15 11.42
N LEU A 699 49.03 3.31 12.28
CA LEU A 699 48.59 3.69 13.62
C LEU A 699 49.80 3.98 14.50
N THR A 700 49.74 5.06 15.29
CA THR A 700 50.78 5.43 16.25
C THR A 700 50.23 5.28 17.67
N PHE A 701 50.89 4.45 18.47
CA PHE A 701 50.61 4.24 19.89
C PHE A 701 51.53 5.12 20.73
N ALA A 702 50.96 5.77 21.75
CA ALA A 702 51.68 6.60 22.70
C ALA A 702 50.97 6.65 24.05
N GLN A 703 51.72 6.90 25.13
CA GLN A 703 51.16 7.05 26.47
C GLN A 703 50.08 8.16 26.51
N GLY A 704 48.88 7.81 26.96
CA GLY A 704 47.72 8.73 26.99
C GLY A 704 47.05 8.99 25.63
N GLY A 705 47.58 8.41 24.55
CA GLY A 705 46.94 8.34 23.22
C GLY A 705 46.28 6.98 22.99
N LEU A 706 46.11 6.61 21.71
CA LEU A 706 45.63 5.29 21.32
C LEU A 706 46.56 4.18 21.87
N GLN A 707 45.97 3.08 22.37
CA GLN A 707 46.66 1.87 22.80
C GLN A 707 46.11 0.64 22.06
N PRO A 708 46.90 -0.45 21.87
CA PRO A 708 46.42 -1.67 21.21
C PRO A 708 45.20 -2.31 21.90
N LEU A 709 45.12 -2.18 23.24
CA LEU A 709 44.00 -2.62 24.06
C LEU A 709 42.68 -1.87 23.76
N ASP A 710 42.74 -0.67 23.20
CA ASP A 710 41.55 0.07 22.75
C ASP A 710 40.99 -0.53 21.45
N LEU A 711 41.82 -1.24 20.68
CA LEU A 711 41.47 -1.84 19.39
C LEU A 711 40.95 -3.27 19.58
N SER A 712 41.68 -4.09 20.32
CA SER A 712 41.42 -5.52 20.45
C SER A 712 41.62 -5.99 21.89
N PRO A 713 40.68 -6.78 22.47
CA PRO A 713 40.92 -7.45 23.74
C PRO A 713 41.83 -8.68 23.59
N LEU A 714 42.16 -9.14 22.37
CA LEU A 714 43.03 -10.30 22.15
C LEU A 714 44.48 -10.07 22.59
N VAL A 715 44.93 -8.81 22.64
CA VAL A 715 46.27 -8.46 23.15
C VAL A 715 46.34 -8.39 24.69
N ALA A 716 45.19 -8.51 25.38
CA ALA A 716 45.12 -8.37 26.82
C ALA A 716 45.94 -9.45 27.55
N GLY A 717 46.82 -9.01 28.44
CA GLY A 717 47.74 -9.90 29.16
C GLY A 717 48.89 -10.47 28.32
N PHE A 718 49.12 -9.94 27.12
CA PHE A 718 50.35 -10.16 26.32
C PHE A 718 51.08 -8.84 26.06
N VAL A 719 50.33 -7.76 25.82
CA VAL A 719 50.82 -6.40 25.58
C VAL A 719 50.20 -5.47 26.63
N GLU A 720 50.98 -5.07 27.62
CA GLU A 720 50.55 -4.20 28.71
C GLU A 720 50.96 -2.73 28.46
N PRO A 721 50.09 -1.74 28.78
CA PRO A 721 50.42 -0.32 28.66
C PRO A 721 51.54 0.13 29.63
N PRO A 722 52.26 1.22 29.32
CA PRO A 722 52.15 2.03 28.12
C PRO A 722 52.81 1.36 26.91
N VAL A 723 52.12 1.37 25.77
CA VAL A 723 52.64 0.96 24.47
C VAL A 723 53.05 2.19 23.68
N THR A 724 54.28 2.19 23.14
CA THR A 724 54.81 3.23 22.26
C THR A 724 55.33 2.62 20.97
N GLY A 725 55.00 3.21 19.83
CA GLY A 725 55.45 2.73 18.52
C GLY A 725 54.35 2.74 17.48
N GLN A 726 54.46 1.90 16.46
CA GLN A 726 53.56 1.91 15.31
C GLN A 726 53.17 0.51 14.83
N ALA A 727 51.96 0.38 14.30
CA ALA A 727 51.52 -0.80 13.56
C ALA A 727 50.51 -0.42 12.46
N ARG A 728 50.41 -1.27 11.44
CA ARG A 728 49.39 -1.19 10.39
C ARG A 728 48.71 -2.54 10.26
N PHE A 729 47.40 -2.53 10.06
CA PHE A 729 46.63 -3.67 9.63
C PHE A 729 46.05 -3.39 8.24
N THR A 730 46.24 -4.33 7.32
CA THR A 730 45.46 -4.43 6.08
C THR A 730 44.67 -5.73 6.09
N GLY A 731 43.44 -5.69 5.58
CA GLY A 731 42.55 -6.85 5.52
C GLY A 731 41.74 -6.86 4.23
N ARG A 732 41.31 -8.05 3.82
CA ARG A 732 40.38 -8.25 2.70
C ARG A 732 39.43 -9.41 2.97
N PHE A 733 38.21 -9.26 2.49
CA PHE A 733 37.22 -10.31 2.27
C PHE A 733 36.90 -10.33 0.79
N ASP A 734 36.73 -11.52 0.22
CA ASP A 734 36.35 -11.72 -1.18
C ASP A 734 35.27 -12.81 -1.24
N TRP A 735 34.28 -12.64 -2.11
CA TRP A 735 33.18 -13.58 -2.26
C TRP A 735 32.72 -13.77 -3.72
N THR A 736 32.22 -14.97 -3.98
CA THR A 736 31.44 -15.41 -5.14
C THR A 736 30.21 -16.18 -4.63
N PRO A 737 29.24 -16.56 -5.49
CA PRO A 737 28.11 -17.40 -5.08
C PRO A 737 28.49 -18.74 -4.43
N GLU A 738 29.70 -19.23 -4.68
CA GLU A 738 30.16 -20.55 -4.25
C GLU A 738 31.24 -20.50 -3.16
N THR A 739 31.90 -19.34 -2.96
CA THR A 739 33.07 -19.24 -2.07
C THR A 739 33.16 -17.90 -1.35
N GLN A 740 33.57 -17.94 -0.08
CA GLN A 740 33.95 -16.76 0.69
C GLN A 740 35.38 -16.99 1.23
N THR A 741 36.25 -15.99 1.09
CA THR A 741 37.62 -16.02 1.64
C THR A 741 37.94 -14.73 2.35
N SER A 742 38.88 -14.77 3.29
CA SER A 742 39.37 -13.58 3.98
C SER A 742 40.85 -13.70 4.30
N SER A 743 41.56 -12.58 4.37
CA SER A 743 42.99 -12.55 4.74
C SER A 743 43.38 -11.17 5.25
N GLY A 744 44.55 -11.06 5.87
CA GLY A 744 45.09 -9.77 6.30
C GLY A 744 46.57 -9.84 6.67
N VAL A 745 47.17 -8.68 6.89
CA VAL A 745 48.57 -8.53 7.31
C VAL A 745 48.64 -7.46 8.40
N ILE A 746 49.26 -7.79 9.53
CA ILE A 746 49.64 -6.84 10.57
C ILE A 746 51.13 -6.56 10.42
N THR A 747 51.51 -5.38 9.94
CA THR A 747 52.91 -4.93 9.84
C THR A 747 53.25 -4.09 11.07
N VAL A 748 54.33 -4.45 11.79
CA VAL A 748 54.84 -3.73 12.94
C VAL A 748 56.25 -3.21 12.62
N PRO A 749 56.44 -1.90 12.35
CA PRO A 749 57.78 -1.34 12.10
C PRO A 749 58.64 -1.17 13.36
N GLY A 750 58.00 -1.11 14.53
CA GLY A 750 58.65 -0.91 15.82
C GLY A 750 57.60 -0.70 16.91
N LEU A 751 57.57 -1.58 17.92
CA LEU A 751 56.69 -1.47 19.08
C LEU A 751 57.44 -1.78 20.37
N ASP A 752 57.29 -0.89 21.35
CA ASP A 752 57.79 -1.03 22.72
C ASP A 752 56.60 -1.18 23.66
N PHE A 753 56.65 -2.17 24.56
CA PHE A 753 55.56 -2.50 25.49
C PHE A 753 56.05 -3.32 26.69
N THR A 754 55.22 -3.44 27.72
CA THR A 754 55.49 -4.39 28.82
C THR A 754 54.83 -5.73 28.51
N SER A 755 55.60 -6.81 28.56
CA SER A 755 55.10 -8.19 28.42
C SER A 755 55.06 -8.90 29.79
N PRO A 756 54.33 -10.02 29.94
CA PRO A 756 54.33 -10.81 31.19
C PRO A 756 55.70 -11.32 31.65
N VAL A 757 56.73 -11.24 30.80
CA VAL A 757 58.12 -11.68 31.08
C VAL A 757 59.14 -10.54 31.09
N GLY A 758 58.70 -9.28 30.96
CA GLY A 758 59.55 -8.07 31.01
C GLY A 758 59.26 -7.03 29.93
N GLU A 759 59.95 -5.88 29.99
CA GLU A 759 59.89 -4.85 28.93
C GLU A 759 60.42 -5.41 27.60
N ALA A 760 59.61 -5.32 26.54
CA ALA A 760 59.96 -5.66 25.18
C ALA A 760 60.16 -4.36 24.38
N LYS A 761 61.31 -4.22 23.70
CA LYS A 761 61.64 -3.03 22.90
C LYS A 761 62.02 -3.41 21.48
N GLY A 762 61.54 -2.62 20.52
CA GLY A 762 61.82 -2.76 19.11
C GLY A 762 61.23 -4.03 18.50
N LEU A 763 59.98 -4.39 18.83
CA LEU A 763 59.28 -5.48 18.14
C LEU A 763 59.04 -5.09 16.68
N LYS A 764 59.48 -5.92 15.73
CA LYS A 764 59.31 -5.70 14.29
C LYS A 764 58.91 -6.99 13.57
N GLY A 765 58.21 -6.83 12.45
CA GLY A 765 57.90 -7.90 11.49
C GLY A 765 56.45 -7.85 11.02
N GLU A 766 56.00 -8.95 10.42
CA GLU A 766 54.66 -9.06 9.83
C GLU A 766 53.94 -10.32 10.32
N VAL A 767 52.64 -10.17 10.59
CA VAL A 767 51.73 -11.28 10.93
C VAL A 767 50.68 -11.41 9.84
N VAL A 768 50.82 -12.43 9.00
CA VAL A 768 49.90 -12.82 7.94
C VAL A 768 48.75 -13.67 8.52
N LEU A 769 47.54 -13.22 8.26
CA LEU A 769 46.27 -13.86 8.58
C LEU A 769 45.73 -14.54 7.32
N THR A 770 45.57 -15.86 7.37
CA THR A 770 45.02 -16.69 6.28
C THR A 770 43.49 -16.82 6.36
N SER A 771 42.88 -16.39 7.47
CA SER A 771 41.45 -16.11 7.58
C SER A 771 41.20 -15.08 8.69
N LEU A 772 40.16 -14.26 8.52
CA LEU A 772 39.64 -13.32 9.53
C LEU A 772 38.37 -13.85 10.21
N VAL A 773 37.67 -14.78 9.56
CA VAL A 773 36.45 -15.47 10.02
C VAL A 773 36.56 -16.97 9.64
N PRO A 774 36.92 -17.87 10.58
CA PRO A 774 37.46 -17.60 11.90
C PRO A 774 38.94 -17.20 11.85
N LEU A 775 39.38 -16.35 12.78
CA LEU A 775 40.73 -15.76 12.80
C LEU A 775 41.85 -16.82 12.81
N THR A 776 42.61 -16.93 11.72
CA THR A 776 43.65 -17.94 11.52
C THR A 776 44.90 -17.30 10.95
N THR A 777 46.10 -17.69 11.41
CA THR A 777 47.37 -17.13 10.93
C THR A 777 48.16 -18.12 10.09
N ALA A 778 49.10 -17.63 9.29
CA ALA A 778 50.05 -18.47 8.58
C ALA A 778 50.97 -19.25 9.55
N PRO A 779 51.42 -20.47 9.22
CA PRO A 779 52.44 -21.17 10.00
C PRO A 779 53.83 -20.55 9.81
N ASN A 780 54.73 -20.77 10.77
CA ASN A 780 56.17 -20.47 10.71
C ASN A 780 56.50 -18.99 10.41
N GLN A 781 55.82 -18.08 11.09
CA GLN A 781 56.02 -16.63 10.96
C GLN A 781 57.19 -16.15 11.82
N THR A 782 57.80 -15.03 11.43
CA THR A 782 58.96 -14.46 12.13
C THR A 782 58.62 -13.07 12.65
N LEU A 783 58.83 -12.87 13.95
CA LEU A 783 58.95 -11.55 14.56
C LEU A 783 60.38 -11.41 15.13
N THR A 784 60.92 -10.20 15.06
CA THR A 784 62.21 -9.85 15.67
C THR A 784 62.01 -8.85 16.79
N LEU A 785 62.77 -8.96 17.87
CA LEU A 785 62.69 -8.07 19.02
C LEU A 785 64.11 -7.60 19.38
N ASP A 786 64.34 -6.28 19.35
CA ASP A 786 65.67 -5.70 19.58
C ASP A 786 66.18 -6.01 20.99
N SER A 787 65.31 -5.92 22.01
CA SER A 787 65.63 -6.40 23.37
C SER A 787 64.41 -6.82 24.20
N LEU A 788 64.65 -7.75 25.13
CA LEU A 788 63.71 -8.15 26.19
C LEU A 788 64.41 -8.09 27.57
N ALA A 789 63.84 -7.28 28.47
CA ALA A 789 64.34 -7.09 29.83
C ALA A 789 63.92 -8.25 30.77
N SER A 790 64.56 -9.40 30.61
CA SER A 790 64.41 -10.58 31.47
C SER A 790 65.51 -10.65 32.56
N VAL A 791 65.52 -11.72 33.38
CA VAL A 791 66.59 -12.00 34.38
C VAL A 791 68.01 -11.89 33.77
N THR A 792 68.15 -12.30 32.51
CA THR A 792 69.30 -11.98 31.66
C THR A 792 68.78 -11.15 30.47
N PRO A 793 69.31 -9.95 30.18
CA PRO A 793 68.90 -9.19 29.02
C PRO A 793 69.13 -9.98 27.72
N LEU A 794 68.06 -10.17 26.95
CA LEU A 794 68.13 -10.83 25.65
C LEU A 794 68.09 -9.76 24.56
N THR A 795 69.01 -9.81 23.60
CA THR A 795 69.07 -8.89 22.46
C THR A 795 69.00 -9.65 21.15
N ASP A 796 68.59 -8.97 20.07
CA ASP A 796 68.55 -9.51 18.71
C ASP A 796 67.75 -10.82 18.58
N LEU A 797 66.62 -10.88 19.30
CA LEU A 797 65.77 -12.08 19.35
C LEU A 797 65.02 -12.25 18.03
N LYS A 798 65.30 -13.33 17.30
CA LYS A 798 64.45 -13.82 16.22
C LYS A 798 63.54 -14.93 16.77
N LEU A 799 62.23 -14.71 16.75
CA LEU A 799 61.23 -15.68 17.20
C LEU A 799 60.48 -16.23 16.00
N GLU A 800 60.59 -17.55 15.79
CA GLU A 800 59.74 -18.29 14.84
C GLU A 800 58.53 -18.84 15.60
N PHE A 801 57.32 -18.51 15.14
CA PHE A 801 56.08 -18.84 15.83
C PHE A 801 54.93 -19.14 14.87
N GLY A 802 53.91 -19.81 15.39
CA GLY A 802 52.58 -19.89 14.79
C GLY A 802 51.53 -19.42 15.80
N LEU A 803 50.39 -18.96 15.29
CA LEU A 803 49.29 -18.47 16.11
C LEU A 803 47.97 -19.05 15.58
N ASP A 804 47.23 -19.77 16.42
CA ASP A 804 45.86 -20.20 16.12
C ASP A 804 44.89 -19.67 17.19
N LEU A 805 43.58 -19.90 17.01
CA LEU A 805 42.52 -19.42 17.91
C LEU A 805 42.67 -19.85 19.39
N THR A 806 43.49 -20.86 19.65
CA THR A 806 43.56 -21.52 20.97
C THR A 806 44.96 -21.52 21.57
N ARG A 807 46.01 -21.41 20.76
CA ARG A 807 47.41 -21.46 21.21
C ARG A 807 48.37 -20.61 20.37
N PHE A 808 49.42 -20.15 21.03
CA PHE A 808 50.68 -19.71 20.43
C PHE A 808 51.63 -20.90 20.36
N THR A 809 52.19 -21.20 19.20
CA THR A 809 53.26 -22.20 19.04
C THR A 809 54.59 -21.50 18.87
N LEU A 810 55.58 -21.86 19.70
CA LEU A 810 56.96 -21.40 19.57
C LEU A 810 57.75 -22.48 18.82
N GLY A 811 58.49 -22.11 17.78
CA GLY A 811 59.36 -23.02 17.02
C GLY A 811 60.62 -23.47 17.78
N GLY A 812 60.83 -22.95 18.99
CA GLY A 812 62.02 -23.10 19.81
C GLY A 812 62.79 -21.79 19.95
N ALA A 813 63.75 -21.73 20.87
CA ALA A 813 64.62 -20.56 21.07
C ALA A 813 65.96 -20.96 21.68
N ASP A 814 67.07 -20.40 21.19
CA ASP A 814 68.41 -20.61 21.75
C ASP A 814 68.83 -19.41 22.60
N LEU A 815 69.04 -19.63 23.90
CA LEU A 815 69.43 -18.62 24.87
C LEU A 815 70.89 -18.84 25.30
N LYS A 816 71.72 -17.80 25.29
CA LYS A 816 73.09 -17.88 25.84
C LYS A 816 73.05 -17.64 27.34
N VAL A 817 73.38 -18.65 28.14
CA VAL A 817 73.31 -18.59 29.62
C VAL A 817 74.54 -19.26 30.22
N GLY A 818 75.20 -18.58 31.17
CA GLY A 818 76.31 -19.17 31.93
C GLY A 818 77.48 -19.66 31.05
N GLY A 819 77.75 -19.00 29.91
CA GLY A 819 78.78 -19.43 28.95
C GLY A 819 78.40 -20.60 28.03
N GLY A 820 77.25 -21.24 28.27
CA GLY A 820 76.66 -22.29 27.43
C GLY A 820 75.40 -21.82 26.69
N VAL A 821 74.64 -22.79 26.17
CA VAL A 821 73.36 -22.56 25.47
C VAL A 821 72.23 -23.30 26.18
N VAL A 822 71.12 -22.62 26.42
CA VAL A 822 69.85 -23.21 26.86
C VAL A 822 68.88 -23.13 25.68
N ARG A 823 68.55 -24.28 25.10
CA ARG A 823 67.57 -24.39 24.02
C ARG A 823 66.20 -24.69 24.61
N ILE A 824 65.23 -23.82 24.33
CA ILE A 824 63.81 -24.10 24.50
C ILE A 824 63.37 -24.93 23.29
N GLU A 825 62.82 -26.13 23.51
CA GLU A 825 62.23 -26.92 22.44
C GLU A 825 60.88 -26.36 21.97
N PRO A 826 60.40 -26.75 20.77
CA PRO A 826 59.09 -26.34 20.29
C PRO A 826 58.01 -26.62 21.34
N LEU A 827 57.34 -25.56 21.79
CA LEU A 827 56.30 -25.61 22.82
C LEU A 827 55.03 -24.92 22.35
N SER A 828 53.93 -25.19 23.03
CA SER A 828 52.64 -24.58 22.68
C SER A 828 51.97 -24.02 23.93
N VAL A 829 51.72 -22.73 23.91
CA VAL A 829 51.10 -21.96 24.99
C VAL A 829 49.62 -21.78 24.66
N PRO A 830 48.69 -22.49 25.30
CA PRO A 830 47.26 -22.17 25.17
C PRO A 830 46.99 -20.76 25.70
N PHE A 831 46.11 -19.99 25.04
CA PHE A 831 45.69 -18.67 25.54
C PHE A 831 44.80 -18.77 26.78
N ASP A 832 44.09 -19.88 26.91
CA ASP A 832 43.34 -20.25 28.10
C ASP A 832 44.30 -20.58 29.24
N ARG A 833 44.51 -19.61 30.14
CA ARG A 833 45.41 -19.70 31.31
C ARG A 833 45.01 -20.78 32.32
N THR A 834 43.84 -21.42 32.19
CA THR A 834 43.47 -22.59 33.00
C THR A 834 44.14 -23.89 32.51
N LYS A 835 44.61 -23.91 31.25
CA LYS A 835 45.27 -25.07 30.63
C LYS A 835 46.77 -25.05 30.88
N THR A 836 47.34 -26.24 31.05
CA THR A 836 48.77 -26.42 31.25
C THR A 836 49.54 -26.29 29.95
N ILE A 837 50.58 -25.45 29.96
CA ILE A 837 51.67 -25.43 28.97
C ILE A 837 52.55 -26.66 29.23
N THR A 838 53.04 -27.30 28.18
CA THR A 838 54.05 -28.38 28.26
C THR A 838 55.23 -28.03 27.36
N GLY A 839 56.46 -28.22 27.84
CA GLY A 839 57.69 -27.96 27.08
C GLY A 839 58.90 -28.70 27.63
N ALA A 840 60.06 -28.45 27.04
CA ALA A 840 61.34 -28.94 27.55
C ALA A 840 62.45 -27.91 27.34
N LEU A 841 63.33 -27.78 28.33
CA LEU A 841 64.58 -27.03 28.23
C LEU A 841 65.73 -28.02 28.03
N VAL A 842 66.60 -27.77 27.06
CA VAL A 842 67.83 -28.53 26.83
C VAL A 842 69.00 -27.62 27.16
N LEU A 843 69.77 -27.99 28.18
CA LEU A 843 70.99 -27.29 28.57
C LEU A 843 72.16 -27.93 27.81
N ASP A 844 73.00 -27.13 27.17
CA ASP A 844 74.28 -27.53 26.61
C ASP A 844 75.42 -26.67 27.16
N LYS A 845 76.32 -27.31 27.92
CA LYS A 845 77.54 -26.74 28.50
C LYS A 845 77.31 -25.48 29.35
N VAL A 846 76.25 -25.48 30.14
CA VAL A 846 75.90 -24.35 31.02
C VAL A 846 76.69 -24.44 32.33
N GLN A 847 77.46 -23.41 32.66
CA GLN A 847 78.13 -23.29 33.96
C GLN A 847 77.11 -22.91 35.04
N ILE A 848 76.78 -23.86 35.91
CA ILE A 848 75.74 -23.72 36.93
C ILE A 848 76.17 -22.78 38.06
N GLY A 849 77.47 -22.69 38.38
CA GLY A 849 77.97 -21.78 39.43
C GLY A 849 77.55 -20.33 39.21
N ASN A 850 77.62 -19.87 37.95
CA ASN A 850 77.23 -18.51 37.56
C ASN A 850 75.74 -18.20 37.78
N ILE A 851 74.88 -19.22 37.86
CA ILE A 851 73.44 -19.07 38.12
C ILE A 851 73.20 -18.89 39.63
N PHE A 852 73.91 -19.64 40.47
CA PHE A 852 73.81 -19.52 41.92
C PHE A 852 74.36 -18.19 42.46
N SER A 853 75.42 -17.65 41.85
CA SER A 853 75.94 -16.31 42.19
C SER A 853 74.95 -15.19 41.87
N GLY A 854 74.15 -15.34 40.80
CA GLY A 854 73.06 -14.41 40.48
C GLY A 854 71.91 -14.40 41.49
N ALA A 855 71.79 -15.46 42.30
CA ALA A 855 70.75 -15.66 43.30
C ALA A 855 71.21 -15.37 44.75
N GLY A 856 72.44 -14.86 44.95
CA GLY A 856 72.94 -14.49 46.29
C GLY A 856 73.27 -15.67 47.21
N LEU A 857 73.56 -16.85 46.65
CA LEU A 857 73.85 -18.08 47.40
C LEU A 857 75.36 -18.37 47.61
N ASP A 858 76.23 -17.50 47.08
CA ASP A 858 77.71 -17.61 47.07
C ASP A 858 78.34 -17.85 48.46
N ASP A 859 77.67 -17.34 49.51
CA ASP A 859 78.15 -17.39 50.89
C ASP A 859 78.07 -18.79 51.49
N LYS A 860 77.19 -19.66 50.98
CA LYS A 860 76.79 -20.93 51.63
C LYS A 860 77.09 -22.18 50.81
N VAL A 861 77.00 -22.09 49.49
CA VAL A 861 77.21 -23.21 48.57
C VAL A 861 78.01 -22.75 47.36
N LYS A 862 79.16 -23.38 47.11
CA LYS A 862 79.96 -23.14 45.90
C LYS A 862 79.99 -24.39 45.05
N LEU A 863 79.40 -24.31 43.85
CA LEU A 863 79.34 -25.39 42.87
C LEU A 863 79.95 -24.90 41.55
N ASP A 864 81.12 -25.43 41.20
CA ASP A 864 81.74 -25.27 39.89
C ASP A 864 81.41 -26.53 39.07
N ALA A 865 80.43 -26.41 38.18
CA ALA A 865 79.86 -27.53 37.43
C ALA A 865 79.28 -27.05 36.09
N ILE A 866 79.93 -27.43 34.99
CA ILE A 866 79.34 -27.29 33.66
C ILE A 866 78.47 -28.52 33.39
N VAL A 867 77.18 -28.31 33.09
CA VAL A 867 76.22 -29.39 32.86
C VAL A 867 75.56 -29.31 31.48
N SER A 868 75.18 -30.48 30.96
CA SER A 868 74.25 -30.63 29.83
C SER A 868 73.14 -31.62 30.20
N GLY A 869 71.95 -31.43 29.64
CA GLY A 869 70.81 -32.30 29.95
C GLY A 869 69.46 -31.76 29.49
N ARG A 870 68.38 -32.44 29.86
CA ARG A 870 67.00 -32.12 29.45
C ARG A 870 66.10 -32.00 30.68
N LEU A 871 65.33 -30.92 30.75
CA LEU A 871 64.35 -30.63 31.79
C LEU A 871 62.96 -30.51 31.16
N PRO A 872 62.16 -31.59 31.11
CA PRO A 872 60.75 -31.52 30.73
C PRO A 872 59.94 -30.81 31.82
N PHE A 873 59.11 -29.84 31.43
CA PHE A 873 58.28 -29.08 32.36
C PHE A 873 56.83 -28.94 31.89
N THR A 874 55.94 -28.81 32.86
CA THR A 874 54.57 -28.31 32.69
C THR A 874 54.40 -27.02 33.49
N SER A 875 53.55 -26.11 33.02
CA SER A 875 53.28 -24.83 33.68
C SER A 875 51.79 -24.51 33.60
N GLY A 876 51.16 -24.22 34.74
CA GLY A 876 49.71 -23.94 34.81
C GLY A 876 49.33 -23.20 36.10
N PRO A 877 48.05 -23.20 36.49
CA PRO A 877 47.57 -22.48 37.68
C PRO A 877 48.26 -22.85 39.00
N GLU A 878 48.76 -24.09 39.12
CA GLU A 878 49.51 -24.57 40.29
C GLU A 878 51.02 -24.29 40.22
N GLY A 879 51.47 -23.47 39.26
CA GLY A 879 52.88 -23.14 39.04
C GLY A 879 53.59 -24.04 38.03
N VAL A 880 54.92 -24.02 38.07
CA VAL A 880 55.80 -24.81 37.19
C VAL A 880 56.14 -26.14 37.85
N ARG A 881 55.92 -27.26 37.15
CA ARG A 881 56.35 -28.60 37.56
C ARG A 881 57.35 -29.19 36.57
N VAL A 882 58.43 -29.78 37.07
CA VAL A 882 59.42 -30.54 36.28
C VAL A 882 59.19 -32.03 36.50
N GLN A 883 59.25 -32.85 35.45
CA GLN A 883 59.09 -34.30 35.57
C GLN A 883 60.15 -35.04 34.76
N GLY A 884 60.94 -35.87 35.44
CA GLY A 884 62.00 -36.67 34.80
C GLY A 884 63.14 -35.83 34.22
N GLY A 885 63.41 -34.65 34.77
CA GLY A 885 64.55 -33.83 34.35
C GLY A 885 65.87 -34.50 34.74
N VAL A 886 66.85 -34.50 33.83
CA VAL A 886 68.19 -35.04 34.09
C VAL A 886 69.25 -34.10 33.56
N LEU A 887 70.18 -33.70 34.44
CA LEU A 887 71.38 -32.92 34.12
C LEU A 887 72.61 -33.76 34.45
N ASN A 888 73.62 -33.76 33.58
CA ASN A 888 74.90 -34.42 33.81
C ASN A 888 76.03 -33.40 33.71
N ALA A 889 77.00 -33.46 34.61
CA ALA A 889 78.25 -32.76 34.45
C ALA A 889 78.96 -33.28 33.19
N VAL A 890 79.46 -32.36 32.35
CA VAL A 890 80.20 -32.70 31.11
C VAL A 890 81.71 -32.68 31.29
N GLN A 891 82.18 -32.31 32.48
CA GLN A 891 83.58 -32.32 32.90
C GLN A 891 83.65 -32.44 34.44
N PRO A 892 84.79 -32.88 35.00
CA PRO A 892 85.05 -32.81 36.43
C PRO A 892 84.92 -31.39 37.00
N GLY A 893 84.53 -31.28 38.27
CA GLY A 893 84.28 -30.00 38.93
C GLY A 893 84.46 -30.06 40.45
N ARG A 894 83.97 -29.02 41.15
CA ARG A 894 84.05 -28.92 42.62
C ARG A 894 82.73 -28.52 43.25
N LEU A 895 82.46 -29.10 44.42
CA LEU A 895 81.40 -28.72 45.34
C LEU A 895 82.01 -28.40 46.72
N SER A 896 81.59 -27.30 47.31
CA SER A 896 81.94 -26.90 48.67
C SER A 896 80.68 -26.43 49.40
N LEU A 897 80.35 -27.13 50.48
CA LEU A 897 79.19 -26.89 51.34
C LEU A 897 79.66 -26.49 52.74
N GLN A 898 79.27 -25.30 53.21
CA GLN A 898 79.56 -24.88 54.59
C GLN A 898 78.62 -25.56 55.58
N ARG A 899 79.12 -25.85 56.80
CA ARG A 899 78.39 -26.59 57.83
C ARG A 899 77.10 -25.90 58.27
N GLU A 900 77.12 -24.58 58.25
CA GLU A 900 76.03 -23.66 58.58
C GLU A 900 74.87 -23.76 57.59
N ALA A 901 75.12 -24.21 56.35
CA ALA A 901 74.09 -24.39 55.33
C ALA A 901 73.21 -25.64 55.55
N LEU A 902 73.65 -26.60 56.36
CA LEU A 902 72.93 -27.88 56.57
C LEU A 902 72.02 -27.90 57.80
N THR A 903 72.11 -26.91 58.69
CA THR A 903 71.36 -26.88 59.96
C THR A 903 69.85 -26.56 59.81
N GLY A 904 69.41 -26.15 58.61
CA GLY A 904 68.00 -25.90 58.29
C GLY A 904 67.30 -27.02 57.50
N MET A 905 67.96 -28.17 57.30
CA MET A 905 67.35 -29.31 56.57
C MET A 905 66.69 -30.27 57.56
N GLU A 906 65.36 -30.21 57.64
CA GLU A 906 64.54 -31.20 58.37
C GLU A 906 64.68 -32.59 57.72
N ALA A 907 65.57 -33.42 58.27
CA ALA A 907 65.60 -34.82 57.96
C ALA A 907 64.28 -35.46 58.44
N SER A 908 63.45 -35.91 57.50
CA SER A 908 62.13 -36.49 57.77
C SER A 908 62.22 -37.89 58.40
N ASN A 909 62.62 -37.94 59.68
CA ASN A 909 62.43 -39.04 60.64
C ASN A 909 62.76 -38.49 62.04
N ALA A 910 61.75 -37.95 62.73
CA ALA A 910 61.89 -37.53 64.11
C ALA A 910 61.96 -38.77 65.04
N ASP A 911 63.09 -38.90 65.75
CA ASP A 911 63.20 -39.35 67.16
C ASP A 911 64.62 -39.89 67.48
N ALA A 912 65.62 -39.02 67.35
CA ALA A 912 66.88 -39.10 68.11
C ALA A 912 67.65 -37.77 68.01
N GLU A 913 67.90 -37.11 69.15
CA GLU A 913 69.08 -36.23 69.26
C GLU A 913 70.32 -37.12 69.18
N VAL A 914 70.88 -37.26 67.98
CA VAL A 914 72.14 -37.98 67.79
C VAL A 914 73.29 -37.06 68.23
N PRO A 915 74.02 -37.36 69.33
CA PRO A 915 75.20 -36.58 69.69
C PRO A 915 76.21 -36.65 68.54
N PRO A 916 77.02 -35.59 68.31
CA PRO A 916 77.91 -35.49 67.16
C PRO A 916 78.87 -36.68 67.12
N ASN A 917 78.58 -37.62 66.23
CA ASN A 917 79.35 -38.84 66.07
C ASN A 917 80.41 -38.64 64.97
N MET A 918 81.53 -39.35 65.10
CA MET A 918 82.68 -39.26 64.20
C MET A 918 82.30 -39.48 62.72
N MET A 919 81.29 -40.30 62.41
CA MET A 919 80.88 -40.57 61.02
C MET A 919 80.16 -39.37 60.41
N THR A 920 79.33 -38.67 61.18
CA THR A 920 78.66 -37.44 60.73
C THR A 920 79.67 -36.30 60.52
N ASP A 921 80.65 -36.15 61.41
CA ASP A 921 81.69 -35.10 61.26
C ASP A 921 82.59 -35.33 60.05
N LEU A 922 82.98 -36.59 59.78
CA LEU A 922 83.71 -36.97 58.56
C LEU A 922 82.88 -36.79 57.28
N ALA A 923 81.57 -37.05 57.33
CA ALA A 923 80.67 -36.82 56.19
C ALA A 923 80.55 -35.32 55.86
N TYR A 924 80.50 -34.43 56.86
CA TYR A 924 80.54 -32.99 56.63
C TYR A 924 81.87 -32.54 56.01
N GLN A 925 83.01 -33.02 56.52
CA GLN A 925 84.32 -32.69 55.94
C GLN A 925 84.44 -33.14 54.47
N ALA A 926 83.88 -34.31 54.12
CA ALA A 926 83.83 -34.79 52.74
C ALA A 926 83.08 -33.84 51.79
N LEU A 927 82.03 -33.17 52.27
CA LEU A 927 81.20 -32.21 51.53
C LEU A 927 81.79 -30.78 51.50
N GLU A 928 82.67 -30.43 52.44
CA GLU A 928 83.26 -29.10 52.57
C GLU A 928 84.22 -28.78 51.40
N ASN A 929 84.94 -29.78 50.90
CA ASN A 929 85.86 -29.67 49.77
C ASN A 929 85.81 -30.95 48.92
N LEU A 930 84.77 -31.09 48.09
CA LEU A 930 84.57 -32.25 47.21
C LEU A 930 84.99 -31.91 45.78
N ALA A 931 85.94 -32.64 45.21
CA ALA A 931 86.16 -32.67 43.76
C ALA A 931 85.39 -33.87 43.20
N PHE A 932 84.56 -33.67 42.18
CA PHE A 932 83.82 -34.75 41.53
C PHE A 932 84.35 -34.99 40.11
N ASP A 933 84.46 -36.26 39.75
CA ASP A 933 84.82 -36.69 38.40
C ASP A 933 83.53 -36.84 37.55
N ASP A 934 82.43 -37.36 38.15
CA ASP A 934 81.10 -37.46 37.55
C ASP A 934 80.00 -36.93 38.50
N MET A 935 79.01 -36.23 37.96
CA MET A 935 77.79 -35.81 38.68
C MET A 935 76.55 -35.88 37.79
N THR A 936 75.50 -36.56 38.26
CA THR A 936 74.16 -36.55 37.66
C THR A 936 73.16 -35.96 38.65
N VAL A 937 72.27 -35.10 38.18
CA VAL A 937 71.18 -34.49 38.97
C VAL A 937 69.85 -34.85 38.32
N VAL A 938 68.99 -35.56 39.06
CA VAL A 938 67.61 -35.81 38.65
C VAL A 938 66.71 -34.76 39.31
N VAL A 939 65.90 -34.09 38.49
CA VAL A 939 65.03 -32.98 38.88
C VAL A 939 63.56 -33.38 38.69
N ASN A 940 62.79 -33.34 39.77
CA ASN A 940 61.34 -33.56 39.76
C ASN A 940 60.64 -32.52 40.63
N SER A 941 59.36 -32.25 40.39
CA SER A 941 58.54 -31.45 41.31
C SER A 941 57.74 -32.32 42.27
N LEU A 942 57.61 -31.81 43.50
CA LEU A 942 56.75 -32.26 44.58
C LEU A 942 55.55 -31.31 44.73
N ASP A 943 54.64 -31.65 45.63
CA ASP A 943 53.49 -30.79 45.94
C ASP A 943 53.91 -29.44 46.56
N ALA A 944 53.04 -28.45 46.34
CA ALA A 944 53.26 -27.03 46.64
C ALA A 944 54.44 -26.37 45.91
N GLY A 945 54.88 -26.91 44.76
CA GLY A 945 55.89 -26.27 43.90
C GLY A 945 57.32 -26.34 44.42
N ARG A 946 57.62 -27.34 45.25
CA ARG A 946 59.00 -27.69 45.64
C ARG A 946 59.62 -28.56 44.56
N LEU A 947 60.89 -28.33 44.22
CA LEU A 947 61.70 -29.22 43.38
C LEU A 947 62.43 -30.20 44.30
N ASN A 948 62.33 -31.50 44.01
CA ASN A 948 63.27 -32.49 44.51
C ASN A 948 64.46 -32.60 43.55
N LEU A 949 65.66 -32.41 44.09
CA LEU A 949 66.93 -32.50 43.38
C LEU A 949 67.71 -33.69 43.95
N ARG A 950 67.76 -34.78 43.19
CA ARG A 950 68.52 -35.98 43.58
C ARG A 950 69.85 -36.02 42.85
N PHE A 951 70.91 -35.63 43.55
CA PHE A 951 72.28 -35.68 43.07
C PHE A 951 72.87 -37.08 43.28
N ALA A 952 73.52 -37.63 42.26
CA ALA A 952 74.41 -38.77 42.35
C ALA A 952 75.82 -38.28 41.97
N ILE A 953 76.73 -38.26 42.94
CA ILE A 953 78.06 -37.65 42.82
C ILE A 953 79.13 -38.72 43.07
N HIS A 954 80.05 -38.88 42.11
CA HIS A 954 81.24 -39.71 42.24
C HIS A 954 82.47 -38.81 42.24
N GLY A 955 83.25 -38.85 43.33
CA GLY A 955 84.36 -37.94 43.52
C GLY A 955 85.31 -38.33 44.63
N ARG A 956 86.08 -37.35 45.11
CA ARG A 956 87.07 -37.47 46.18
C ARG A 956 87.18 -36.18 46.99
N HIS A 957 87.47 -36.32 48.27
CA HIS A 957 87.78 -35.17 49.13
C HIS A 957 89.12 -34.54 48.70
N ASP A 958 89.10 -33.28 48.26
CA ASP A 958 90.25 -32.53 47.72
C ASP A 958 90.41 -31.18 48.44
N PRO A 959 90.83 -31.19 49.73
CA PRO A 959 91.01 -29.97 50.51
C PRO A 959 92.26 -29.19 50.05
N PRO A 960 92.27 -27.85 50.18
CA PRO A 960 93.35 -26.98 49.68
C PRO A 960 94.71 -27.19 50.36
N GLN A 961 94.76 -27.92 51.47
CA GLN A 961 95.99 -28.42 52.08
C GLN A 961 95.86 -29.93 52.33
N LYS A 962 96.91 -30.69 52.03
CA LYS A 962 96.89 -32.16 52.13
C LYS A 962 96.74 -32.63 53.58
N GLN A 963 95.69 -33.40 53.86
CA GLN A 963 95.36 -33.93 55.19
C GLN A 963 95.68 -35.43 55.28
N GLU A 964 96.21 -35.87 56.43
CA GLU A 964 96.58 -37.27 56.72
C GLU A 964 96.17 -37.63 58.15
N ILE A 965 95.39 -38.70 58.35
CA ILE A 965 95.06 -39.20 59.69
C ILE A 965 96.30 -39.85 60.32
N ARG A 966 96.72 -39.36 61.49
CA ARG A 966 97.81 -39.93 62.29
C ARG A 966 97.30 -40.31 63.68
N LEU A 967 96.92 -41.57 63.85
CA LEU A 967 96.51 -42.15 65.13
C LEU A 967 97.73 -42.79 65.82
N THR A 968 97.88 -42.57 67.12
CA THR A 968 98.85 -43.31 67.94
C THR A 968 98.23 -44.61 68.45
N TRP A 969 99.03 -45.67 68.58
CA TRP A 969 98.57 -46.99 69.05
C TRP A 969 97.79 -46.92 70.38
N LEU A 970 98.16 -46.00 71.28
CA LEU A 970 97.48 -45.80 72.56
C LEU A 970 96.04 -45.26 72.40
N GLN A 971 95.78 -44.44 71.38
CA GLN A 971 94.45 -43.86 71.11
C GLN A 971 93.49 -44.91 70.53
N VAL A 972 93.99 -45.81 69.69
CA VAL A 972 93.21 -46.93 69.12
C VAL A 972 92.80 -47.90 70.23
N LEU A 973 93.73 -48.27 71.12
CA LEU A 973 93.48 -49.24 72.19
C LEU A 973 92.48 -48.73 73.25
N GLN A 974 92.50 -47.42 73.55
CA GLN A 974 91.62 -46.80 74.55
C GLN A 974 90.23 -46.38 74.00
N ARG A 975 89.95 -46.59 72.71
CA ARG A 975 88.76 -46.07 71.98
C ARG A 975 88.56 -44.54 72.01
N ARG A 976 89.49 -43.78 72.60
CA ARG A 976 89.49 -42.31 72.73
C ARG A 976 89.62 -41.54 71.40
N PHE A 977 89.74 -42.23 70.27
CA PHE A 977 89.66 -41.60 68.96
C PHE A 977 88.22 -41.16 68.59
N LEU A 978 87.21 -41.66 69.30
CA LEU A 978 85.80 -41.31 69.09
C LEU A 978 85.41 -39.94 69.68
N ASP A 979 86.21 -39.39 70.61
CA ASP A 979 85.92 -38.15 71.34
C ASP A 979 86.56 -36.89 70.70
N LYS A 980 87.11 -37.00 69.48
CA LYS A 980 87.79 -35.89 68.79
C LYS A 980 87.44 -35.83 67.30
N PRO A 981 87.26 -34.64 66.72
CA PRO A 981 87.17 -34.48 65.27
C PRO A 981 88.49 -34.94 64.64
N LEU A 982 88.39 -35.83 63.64
CA LEU A 982 89.52 -36.34 62.89
C LEU A 982 89.48 -35.76 61.46
N PRO A 983 90.60 -35.24 60.93
CA PRO A 983 90.65 -34.69 59.59
C PRO A 983 90.53 -35.80 58.54
N LEU A 984 89.62 -35.66 57.57
CA LEU A 984 89.42 -36.63 56.50
C LEU A 984 90.64 -36.63 55.55
N PRO A 985 91.24 -37.80 55.22
CA PRO A 985 92.41 -37.83 54.35
C PRO A 985 92.12 -37.29 52.94
N SER A 986 93.05 -36.51 52.38
CA SER A 986 92.95 -36.08 50.99
C SER A 986 92.96 -37.27 50.03
N GLY A 987 92.09 -37.23 49.01
CA GLY A 987 91.91 -38.33 48.07
C GLY A 987 90.99 -39.45 48.55
N THR A 988 90.35 -39.32 49.73
CA THR A 988 89.30 -40.26 50.16
C THR A 988 88.18 -40.27 49.12
N GLY A 989 87.86 -41.44 48.58
CA GLY A 989 86.79 -41.62 47.60
C GLY A 989 85.41 -41.41 48.20
N VAL A 990 84.55 -40.69 47.48
CA VAL A 990 83.24 -40.24 47.93
C VAL A 990 82.21 -40.63 46.86
N ASN A 991 81.25 -41.47 47.23
CA ASN A 991 80.07 -41.78 46.43
C ASN A 991 78.84 -41.36 47.23
N LEU A 992 78.10 -40.37 46.74
CA LEU A 992 77.00 -39.73 47.46
C LEU A 992 75.74 -39.72 46.60
N ASN A 993 74.64 -40.17 47.19
CA ASN A 993 73.31 -39.83 46.74
C ASN A 993 72.74 -38.80 47.72
N LEU A 994 72.63 -37.54 47.28
CA LEU A 994 72.06 -36.45 48.06
C LEU A 994 70.67 -36.14 47.51
N ASP A 995 69.62 -36.30 48.33
CA ASP A 995 68.26 -35.89 48.02
C ASP A 995 68.00 -34.58 48.75
N THR A 996 67.66 -33.52 48.03
CA THR A 996 67.41 -32.19 48.62
C THR A 996 66.23 -31.50 47.96
N THR A 997 65.40 -30.84 48.76
CA THR A 997 64.23 -30.10 48.26
C THR A 997 64.50 -28.60 48.21
N LEU A 998 64.21 -27.97 47.09
CA LEU A 998 64.32 -26.52 46.88
C LEU A 998 62.93 -25.93 46.59
N ASN A 999 62.56 -24.85 47.28
CA ASN A 999 61.28 -24.19 47.03
C ASN A 999 61.36 -23.32 45.75
N ALA A 1000 60.92 -23.86 44.62
CA ALA A 1000 61.03 -23.17 43.34
C ALA A 1000 60.07 -21.98 43.24
N ASN A 1001 58.88 -22.07 43.85
CA ASN A 1001 57.95 -20.94 43.92
C ASN A 1001 58.56 -19.75 44.66
N GLN A 1002 59.30 -20.00 45.74
CA GLN A 1002 60.04 -18.95 46.46
C GLN A 1002 61.22 -18.41 45.64
N LEU A 1003 62.04 -19.28 45.05
CA LEU A 1003 63.16 -18.85 44.18
C LEU A 1003 62.68 -17.97 43.01
N ILE A 1004 61.56 -18.35 42.37
CA ILE A 1004 60.93 -17.60 41.27
C ILE A 1004 60.33 -16.29 41.80
N GLY A 1005 59.68 -16.31 42.96
CA GLY A 1005 59.15 -15.12 43.63
C GLY A 1005 60.24 -14.09 43.93
N ASP A 1006 61.31 -14.52 44.59
CA ASP A 1006 62.46 -13.69 44.95
C ASP A 1006 63.14 -13.12 43.69
N LEU A 1007 63.30 -13.93 42.62
CA LEU A 1007 63.82 -13.47 41.32
C LEU A 1007 62.89 -12.45 40.62
N MET A 1008 61.57 -12.64 40.70
CA MET A 1008 60.59 -11.69 40.18
C MET A 1008 60.61 -10.38 40.96
N GLU A 1009 60.74 -10.44 42.28
CA GLU A 1009 60.84 -9.25 43.14
C GLU A 1009 62.14 -8.49 42.90
N LEU A 1010 63.28 -9.19 42.77
CA LEU A 1010 64.56 -8.59 42.39
C LEU A 1010 64.49 -7.88 41.02
N ASN A 1011 63.75 -8.45 40.07
CA ASN A 1011 63.50 -7.81 38.76
C ASN A 1011 62.61 -6.57 38.89
N ARG A 1012 61.54 -6.58 39.68
CA ARG A 1012 60.69 -5.38 39.94
C ARG A 1012 61.53 -4.24 40.53
N VAL A 1013 62.39 -4.54 41.49
CA VAL A 1013 63.30 -3.55 42.10
C VAL A 1013 64.30 -3.00 41.08
N ARG A 1014 64.89 -3.84 40.21
CA ARG A 1014 65.77 -3.39 39.11
C ARG A 1014 65.04 -2.58 38.04
N GLN A 1015 63.74 -2.81 37.84
CA GLN A 1015 62.87 -2.06 36.93
C GLN A 1015 62.35 -0.75 37.53
N GLY A 1016 62.78 -0.37 38.74
CA GLY A 1016 62.38 0.89 39.37
C GLY A 1016 60.92 0.93 39.88
N GLN A 1017 60.24 -0.22 39.92
CA GLN A 1017 58.91 -0.33 40.50
C GLN A 1017 59.03 -0.45 42.02
N VAL A 1018 58.54 0.57 42.72
CA VAL A 1018 58.46 0.56 44.20
C VAL A 1018 57.47 -0.52 44.65
N ALA A 1019 57.85 -1.30 45.67
CA ALA A 1019 56.98 -2.32 46.24
C ALA A 1019 55.65 -1.71 46.72
N ALA A 1020 54.54 -2.36 46.37
CA ALA A 1020 53.24 -2.05 46.95
C ALA A 1020 53.15 -2.68 48.36
N ASP A 1021 52.71 -1.91 49.35
CA ASP A 1021 52.56 -2.39 50.73
C ASP A 1021 51.68 -3.64 50.80
N THR A 1022 52.24 -4.72 51.34
CA THR A 1022 51.48 -5.92 51.72
C THR A 1022 50.61 -5.58 52.93
N PRO A 1023 49.28 -5.76 52.89
CA PRO A 1023 48.46 -5.60 54.08
C PRO A 1023 48.82 -6.68 55.11
N PRO A 1024 48.83 -6.36 56.43
CA PRO A 1024 49.18 -7.33 57.45
C PRO A 1024 48.17 -8.48 57.48
N PRO A 1025 48.59 -9.70 57.83
CA PRO A 1025 47.67 -10.82 57.98
C PRO A 1025 46.67 -10.53 59.11
N THR A 1026 45.38 -10.54 58.77
CA THR A 1026 44.32 -10.66 59.78
C THR A 1026 44.43 -12.00 60.51
N PRO A 1027 44.15 -12.04 61.83
CA PRO A 1027 44.39 -13.19 62.70
C PRO A 1027 43.45 -14.39 62.43
#